data_AF-A0A0C5DRU5-F1
#
_entry.id   AF-A0A0C5DRU5-F1
#
_cell.length_a   1.000
_cell.length_b   1.000
_cell.length_c   1.000
_cell.angle_alpha   90.00
_cell.angle_beta   90.00
_cell.angle_gamma   90.00
#
_symmetry.space_group_name_H-M   'P 1'
#
loop_
_entity.id
_entity.type
_entity.pdbx_description
1 polymer ?
#
loop_
_entity_poly.entity_id
_entity_poly.type
_entity_poly.pdbx_seq_one_letter_code
_entity_poly.pdbx_strand_id
1 'polypeptide(L)'
;MNKSYALVWNQAMGCWNVTSEWTRRRGKAGRSKAVLAAGAALLGLLVQGPAFALPSGADIIAGEGGMHTSADGKQLTVDQQSNKLITQWNEFNVSADERVNFQQPGHDAVALNRVIGNNGSDIQGRIDANGQVFLINPNGVVFGKSAQVDVGGLVVSTQNLSDKDFLDGNYRFAGNSAAGISNAGTLSARDGGSVALLGAQVSNSGVIQARLGNVALAAGKDITLNFDGNGLLNLQIDGGAVDALVQNGGLIKADGGQVLMSARSADSLLKTVVSNQGVIEARTLQAKAGRIVLDGGDSGVVQVAGRQDASALDGQGNGGTVENRGAQVEVQLAAQVDTRADKGQTGTWKIRTHTLTVASPESEATQRGQGTPTLRSETLASNLGTTHVELTSSNNLSLKAPVTWSSGNHLGLTAEQGDIRVDGPLAASGAKADLTLNARNGSLHLNDNIALTGAGASLALNSGNGHSLKDGKAVTLSGAGASFQANGQHYAVIQDLAQLRGVDNNLNGRYVLGNSIAGNGASFLSLADQRSFGGVFDGLGNSIDNLSVYGTGSAIGLFGANSGDIRNLNLERISVSGARSDRLNLQVGSLAGRNTGRIDNVKASQVTVTGASRFETLGGLVGTNLEQGSITNAAASGNVTGDSSTYAMGGLVGENLGSGRGVASISNSQSDVTLRGRSSHVIAGGLVGVNRNARISNSRSAGSIEMNGDAMMLGGLVGLSEGTSVTRLSNVSSSVSIKGSGRNGYYGGLVGFNNGGAVSNASASGDVTSDNAQAIGGLIGHNSSGALSNASASGNVTGGRTQWIGGLVGFNQRSAASNVSASGKVTGNGAQAIGGLIGKNSASRLSNATASGDVLDTFSLQVGGLVGLNESSNHTVVKASGNVTGGKGANVGGLIGTSSGSSLTEASATGKVTGNGTRSIGGLIGSQIQGSLINASASGDVTDAHGSELGGLIGYSQGGNHTNLKASGNVTGGAKATVGGLIGLRMDGSLSNASALGNVRAGDSAVIGGLLGQGRNSILRNAVAAGTVTAGANAQAGGLVGNLAGGSLANAQAKGDVEAGSDSRAGGLVGWNSGQISNASASGKVTAGQGSVLGGLVGGNIGSVRFSSASGQIVPVDPSDIHGGLIGANLGQQSFNSVEGEAAKVPMIGRSYTF
;
A
#
# COMPACT_ATOMS: atom_id res chain seq x y z
N MET A 1 -33.17 -14.66 -20.99
CA MET A 1 -34.09 -13.70 -21.65
C MET A 1 -33.53 -13.39 -23.03
N ASN A 2 -34.13 -13.98 -24.08
CA ASN A 2 -33.80 -13.70 -25.49
C ASN A 2 -34.13 -12.24 -25.83
N LYS A 3 -33.18 -11.49 -26.39
CA LYS A 3 -33.37 -10.13 -26.91
C LYS A 3 -33.08 -10.09 -28.41
N SER A 4 -33.90 -10.78 -29.19
CA SER A 4 -33.90 -10.68 -30.65
C SER A 4 -35.04 -9.74 -31.07
N TYR A 5 -34.71 -8.60 -31.69
CA TYR A 5 -35.69 -7.67 -32.27
C TYR A 5 -35.27 -7.27 -33.68
N ALA A 6 -36.22 -6.84 -34.51
CA ALA A 6 -35.98 -6.38 -35.87
C ALA A 6 -36.31 -4.88 -36.02
N LEU A 7 -35.42 -4.13 -36.70
CA LEU A 7 -35.63 -2.73 -37.07
C LEU A 7 -36.26 -2.64 -38.47
N VAL A 8 -37.38 -1.92 -38.61
CA VAL A 8 -38.08 -1.70 -39.89
C VAL A 8 -38.26 -0.19 -40.13
N TRP A 9 -38.05 0.27 -41.36
CA TRP A 9 -38.17 1.68 -41.73
C TRP A 9 -39.63 2.11 -41.79
N ASN A 10 -40.04 3.10 -40.99
CA ASN A 10 -41.38 3.66 -41.00
C ASN A 10 -41.43 4.92 -41.88
N GLN A 11 -42.15 4.84 -43.00
CA GLN A 11 -42.13 5.87 -44.04
C GLN A 11 -42.97 7.12 -43.70
N ALA A 12 -43.92 7.01 -42.76
CA ALA A 12 -44.71 8.16 -42.29
C ALA A 12 -43.99 9.00 -41.22
N MET A 13 -43.03 8.40 -40.49
CA MET A 13 -42.29 9.04 -39.39
C MET A 13 -40.83 9.34 -39.70
N GLY A 14 -40.27 8.80 -40.79
CA GLY A 14 -38.88 9.06 -41.19
C GLY A 14 -37.82 8.47 -40.25
N CYS A 15 -38.14 7.41 -39.50
CA CYS A 15 -37.23 6.76 -38.55
C CYS A 15 -37.35 5.22 -38.56
N TRP A 16 -36.39 4.54 -37.92
CA TRP A 16 -36.41 3.08 -37.73
C TRP A 16 -37.16 2.71 -36.45
N ASN A 17 -38.21 1.89 -36.56
CA ASN A 17 -39.00 1.41 -35.42
C ASN A 17 -38.66 -0.05 -35.08
N VAL A 18 -38.69 -0.37 -33.78
CA VAL A 18 -38.43 -1.72 -33.24
C VAL A 18 -39.71 -2.56 -33.32
N THR A 19 -39.60 -3.77 -33.89
CA THR A 19 -40.73 -4.71 -34.08
C THR A 19 -40.33 -6.15 -33.70
N SER A 20 -41.32 -7.05 -33.60
CA SER A 20 -41.08 -8.46 -33.24
C SER A 20 -40.30 -9.20 -34.35
N GLU A 21 -39.53 -10.21 -33.96
CA GLU A 21 -38.55 -10.90 -34.81
C GLU A 21 -39.15 -11.59 -36.06
N TRP A 22 -40.47 -11.83 -36.08
CA TRP A 22 -41.20 -12.48 -37.17
C TRP A 22 -41.80 -11.50 -38.19
N THR A 23 -41.58 -10.18 -38.01
CA THR A 23 -42.15 -9.15 -38.88
C THR A 23 -41.36 -9.07 -40.20
N ARG A 24 -42.04 -9.16 -41.36
CA ARG A 24 -41.40 -9.06 -42.69
C ARG A 24 -40.66 -7.73 -42.84
N ARG A 25 -39.35 -7.80 -43.07
CA ARG A 25 -38.44 -6.65 -43.18
C ARG A 25 -38.67 -5.91 -44.50
N ARG A 26 -38.90 -4.59 -44.45
CA ARG A 26 -38.96 -3.69 -45.61
C ARG A 26 -37.86 -2.63 -45.50
N GLY A 27 -36.98 -2.57 -46.49
CA GLY A 27 -35.99 -1.50 -46.64
C GLY A 27 -36.55 -0.28 -47.36
N LYS A 28 -35.84 0.85 -47.28
CA LYS A 28 -36.14 2.10 -48.00
C LYS A 28 -36.19 1.81 -49.51
N ALA A 29 -37.38 1.89 -50.12
CA ALA A 29 -37.54 1.61 -51.55
C ALA A 29 -36.89 2.73 -52.38
N GLY A 30 -35.89 2.39 -53.20
CA GLY A 30 -35.38 3.24 -54.26
C GLY A 30 -36.13 2.98 -55.57
N ARG A 31 -36.77 4.01 -56.12
CA ARG A 31 -37.26 4.18 -57.51
C ARG A 31 -37.29 5.70 -57.75
N SER A 32 -36.77 6.37 -58.77
CA SER A 32 -36.67 6.14 -60.23
C SER A 32 -37.97 5.70 -60.91
N LYS A 33 -38.80 6.66 -61.37
CA LYS A 33 -38.98 7.04 -62.79
C LYS A 33 -40.06 8.13 -62.98
N ALA A 34 -39.86 8.89 -64.05
CA ALA A 34 -40.58 10.05 -64.58
C ALA A 34 -42.07 9.82 -64.94
N VAL A 35 -42.82 10.90 -65.21
CA VAL A 35 -43.56 11.14 -66.48
C VAL A 35 -43.92 12.65 -66.63
N LEU A 36 -43.81 13.12 -67.86
CA LEU A 36 -44.13 14.44 -68.44
C LEU A 36 -45.63 14.77 -68.50
N ALA A 37 -45.97 16.07 -68.49
CA ALA A 37 -47.07 16.65 -69.26
C ALA A 37 -46.79 18.13 -69.59
N ALA A 38 -47.15 18.55 -70.80
CA ALA A 38 -46.77 19.79 -71.49
C ALA A 38 -47.87 20.87 -71.49
N GLY A 39 -47.49 22.11 -71.87
CA GLY A 39 -48.37 23.23 -72.27
C GLY A 39 -47.67 24.59 -72.08
N ALA A 40 -46.76 25.03 -72.97
CA ALA A 40 -46.98 25.74 -74.23
C ALA A 40 -46.89 27.28 -74.09
N ALA A 41 -45.80 27.86 -74.61
CA ALA A 41 -45.81 29.17 -75.28
C ALA A 41 -44.76 29.15 -76.41
N LEU A 42 -45.20 29.63 -77.56
CA LEU A 42 -44.62 29.50 -78.89
C LEU A 42 -43.42 30.43 -79.18
N LEU A 43 -42.73 30.05 -80.27
CA LEU A 43 -41.94 30.86 -81.23
C LEU A 43 -40.44 31.02 -80.97
N GLY A 44 -39.64 30.38 -81.84
CA GLY A 44 -38.22 30.68 -82.01
C GLY A 44 -37.33 29.49 -82.39
N LEU A 45 -37.63 28.78 -83.47
CA LEU A 45 -36.66 27.89 -84.14
C LEU A 45 -35.46 28.72 -84.60
N LEU A 46 -34.25 28.43 -84.11
CA LEU A 46 -32.98 28.54 -84.85
C LEU A 46 -31.88 27.75 -84.10
N VAL A 47 -31.38 26.70 -84.77
CA VAL A 47 -30.08 25.99 -84.67
C VAL A 47 -29.22 26.24 -83.41
N GLN A 48 -29.02 25.20 -82.58
CA GLN A 48 -27.89 25.08 -81.64
C GLN A 48 -27.35 23.63 -81.73
N GLY A 49 -26.06 23.49 -82.07
CA GLY A 49 -25.38 22.20 -82.18
C GLY A 49 -25.17 21.50 -80.83
N PRO A 50 -24.61 20.27 -80.82
CA PRO A 50 -24.26 19.59 -79.59
C PRO A 50 -23.26 20.45 -78.80
N ALA A 51 -23.62 20.82 -77.58
CA ALA A 51 -22.65 21.38 -76.63
C ALA A 51 -21.80 20.22 -76.12
N PHE A 52 -20.62 20.04 -76.72
CA PHE A 52 -19.57 19.16 -76.19
C PHE A 52 -19.03 19.75 -74.88
N ALA A 53 -18.68 18.90 -73.92
CA ALA A 53 -18.31 19.28 -72.56
C ALA A 53 -16.78 19.27 -72.33
N LEU A 54 -16.00 19.38 -73.41
CA LEU A 54 -14.56 19.64 -73.35
C LEU A 54 -14.27 20.95 -72.60
N PRO A 55 -13.05 21.13 -72.05
CA PRO A 55 -12.65 22.38 -71.44
C PRO A 55 -12.91 23.58 -72.36
N SER A 56 -13.46 24.67 -71.81
CA SER A 56 -13.94 25.81 -72.59
C SER A 56 -13.50 27.16 -72.02
N GLY A 57 -13.45 28.17 -72.88
CA GLY A 57 -13.00 29.52 -72.52
C GLY A 57 -11.52 29.58 -72.18
N ALA A 58 -10.67 28.91 -72.97
CA ALA A 58 -9.23 28.87 -72.77
C ALA A 58 -8.57 30.23 -73.02
N ASP A 59 -7.70 30.67 -72.11
CA ASP A 59 -6.85 31.84 -72.28
C ASP A 59 -5.44 31.54 -71.77
N ILE A 60 -4.42 31.69 -72.64
CA ILE A 60 -3.02 31.43 -72.27
C ILE A 60 -2.44 32.72 -71.67
N ILE A 61 -2.10 32.67 -70.38
CA ILE A 61 -1.64 33.85 -69.61
C ILE A 61 -0.11 33.93 -69.54
N ALA A 62 0.58 32.78 -69.61
CA ALA A 62 2.04 32.72 -69.63
C ALA A 62 2.52 31.45 -70.34
N GLY A 63 3.65 31.56 -71.05
CA GLY A 63 4.22 30.47 -71.86
C GLY A 63 3.73 30.47 -73.30
N GLU A 64 4.30 29.57 -74.11
CA GLU A 64 3.97 29.36 -75.52
C GLU A 64 3.30 28.00 -75.71
N GLY A 65 2.19 27.99 -76.47
CA GLY A 65 1.46 26.79 -76.85
C GLY A 65 0.20 27.09 -77.68
N GLY A 66 -0.40 26.06 -78.26
CA GLY A 66 -1.62 26.12 -79.05
C GLY A 66 -2.64 25.05 -78.64
N MET A 67 -3.88 25.18 -79.10
CA MET A 67 -4.95 24.22 -78.80
C MET A 67 -5.71 23.84 -80.07
N HIS A 68 -5.96 22.54 -80.23
CA HIS A 68 -6.66 22.00 -81.39
C HIS A 68 -7.70 20.98 -80.93
N THR A 69 -8.96 21.19 -81.32
CA THR A 69 -10.05 20.22 -81.11
C THR A 69 -10.19 19.34 -82.35
N SER A 70 -10.38 18.03 -82.14
CA SER A 70 -10.64 17.07 -83.22
C SER A 70 -11.93 17.38 -83.98
N ALA A 71 -12.01 16.88 -85.22
CA ALA A 71 -13.16 17.12 -86.09
C ALA A 71 -14.50 16.58 -85.54
N ASP A 72 -14.45 15.55 -84.68
CA ASP A 72 -15.63 14.98 -84.01
C ASP A 72 -16.00 15.70 -82.70
N GLY A 73 -15.22 16.71 -82.30
CA GLY A 73 -15.45 17.49 -81.08
C GLY A 73 -15.14 16.75 -79.79
N LYS A 74 -14.52 15.56 -79.83
CA LYS A 74 -14.32 14.69 -78.65
C LYS A 74 -12.92 14.73 -78.05
N GLN A 75 -11.93 15.26 -78.76
CA GLN A 75 -10.56 15.36 -78.28
C GLN A 75 -10.04 16.80 -78.35
N LEU A 76 -9.60 17.33 -77.22
CA LEU A 76 -8.81 18.56 -77.13
C LEU A 76 -7.32 18.20 -77.02
N THR A 77 -6.49 18.74 -77.92
CA THR A 77 -5.03 18.65 -77.81
C THR A 77 -4.45 20.00 -77.43
N VAL A 78 -3.67 20.05 -76.35
CA VAL A 78 -2.90 21.22 -75.92
C VAL A 78 -1.45 20.99 -76.32
N ASP A 79 -0.97 21.70 -77.34
CA ASP A 79 0.40 21.63 -77.85
C ASP A 79 1.25 22.72 -77.16
N GLN A 80 1.88 22.35 -76.05
CA GLN A 80 2.73 23.22 -75.25
C GLN A 80 4.16 23.25 -75.81
N GLN A 81 4.68 24.44 -76.06
CA GLN A 81 6.02 24.66 -76.63
C GLN A 81 7.06 25.13 -75.59
N SER A 82 6.59 25.77 -74.52
CA SER A 82 7.43 26.26 -73.41
C SER A 82 7.48 25.28 -72.22
N ASN A 83 8.52 25.34 -71.37
CA ASN A 83 8.63 24.44 -70.20
C ASN A 83 7.55 24.66 -69.13
N LYS A 84 6.96 25.86 -69.06
CA LYS A 84 5.87 26.20 -68.14
C LYS A 84 4.78 26.94 -68.91
N LEU A 85 3.56 26.41 -68.88
CA LEU A 85 2.38 27.02 -69.52
C LEU A 85 1.32 27.29 -68.46
N ILE A 86 0.74 28.48 -68.45
CA ILE A 86 -0.43 28.83 -67.62
C ILE A 86 -1.61 29.09 -68.55
N THR A 87 -2.67 28.30 -68.40
CA THR A 87 -3.94 28.46 -69.10
C THR A 87 -5.07 28.67 -68.10
N GLN A 88 -5.81 29.77 -68.26
CA GLN A 88 -7.06 30.01 -67.58
C GLN A 88 -8.23 29.43 -68.38
N TRP A 89 -9.23 28.92 -67.67
CA TRP A 89 -10.41 28.26 -68.23
C TRP A 89 -11.67 28.78 -67.55
N ASN A 90 -12.74 29.01 -68.32
CA ASN A 90 -14.05 29.24 -67.73
C ASN A 90 -14.59 27.96 -67.10
N GLU A 91 -14.44 26.84 -67.82
CA GLU A 91 -14.80 25.51 -67.34
C GLU A 91 -13.74 24.50 -67.80
N PHE A 92 -13.42 23.54 -66.94
CA PHE A 92 -12.54 22.42 -67.27
C PHE A 92 -13.25 21.12 -66.88
N ASN A 93 -14.01 20.56 -67.82
CA ASN A 93 -14.74 19.31 -67.71
C ASN A 93 -14.28 18.35 -68.82
N VAL A 94 -14.49 17.04 -68.63
CA VAL A 94 -14.21 16.02 -69.65
C VAL A 94 -15.26 14.92 -69.54
N SER A 95 -16.21 14.81 -70.47
CA SER A 95 -17.23 13.75 -70.45
C SER A 95 -16.64 12.35 -70.69
N ALA A 96 -17.41 11.30 -70.37
CA ALA A 96 -16.93 9.91 -70.36
C ALA A 96 -16.37 9.41 -71.72
N ASP A 97 -16.82 9.97 -72.84
CA ASP A 97 -16.35 9.66 -74.19
C ASP A 97 -15.41 10.72 -74.79
N GLU A 98 -14.94 11.68 -73.97
CA GLU A 98 -14.04 12.77 -74.37
C GLU A 98 -12.60 12.56 -73.86
N ARG A 99 -11.65 13.27 -74.49
CA ARG A 99 -10.21 13.20 -74.19
C ARG A 99 -9.55 14.57 -74.20
N VAL A 100 -8.67 14.85 -73.24
CA VAL A 100 -7.73 15.98 -73.27
C VAL A 100 -6.31 15.43 -73.33
N ASN A 101 -5.51 15.86 -74.32
CA ASN A 101 -4.15 15.37 -74.53
C ASN A 101 -3.16 16.54 -74.53
N PHE A 102 -2.27 16.60 -73.53
CA PHE A 102 -1.18 17.57 -73.45
C PHE A 102 0.07 17.01 -74.14
N GLN A 103 0.54 17.70 -75.18
CA GLN A 103 1.82 17.45 -75.83
C GLN A 103 2.78 18.52 -75.36
N GLN A 104 3.79 18.15 -74.59
CA GLN A 104 4.70 19.08 -73.90
C GLN A 104 6.15 18.87 -74.38
N PRO A 105 7.06 19.85 -74.21
CA PRO A 105 8.43 19.77 -74.75
C PRO A 105 9.28 18.65 -74.14
N GLY A 106 8.93 18.20 -72.94
CA GLY A 106 9.63 17.12 -72.23
C GLY A 106 8.85 16.68 -70.99
N HIS A 107 9.36 15.64 -70.33
CA HIS A 107 8.72 15.06 -69.14
C HIS A 107 8.70 15.97 -67.90
N ASP A 108 9.63 16.93 -67.81
CA ASP A 108 9.71 17.91 -66.71
C ASP A 108 8.87 19.19 -66.97
N ALA A 109 8.25 19.31 -68.15
CA ALA A 109 7.44 20.47 -68.48
C ALA A 109 6.10 20.44 -67.72
N VAL A 110 5.61 21.61 -67.31
CA VAL A 110 4.41 21.73 -66.47
C VAL A 110 3.33 22.57 -67.16
N ALA A 111 2.12 22.02 -67.26
CA ALA A 111 0.92 22.71 -67.73
C ALA A 111 0.00 23.06 -66.56
N LEU A 112 -0.10 24.34 -66.20
CA LEU A 112 -1.01 24.84 -65.18
C LEU A 112 -2.35 25.25 -65.78
N ASN A 113 -3.39 24.50 -65.46
CA ASN A 113 -4.78 24.72 -65.86
C ASN A 113 -5.55 25.31 -64.68
N ARG A 114 -5.93 26.58 -64.76
CA ARG A 114 -6.66 27.30 -63.71
C ARG A 114 -8.09 27.59 -64.14
N VAL A 115 -9.07 27.07 -63.41
CA VAL A 115 -10.49 27.39 -63.62
C VAL A 115 -10.83 28.69 -62.88
N ILE A 116 -11.33 29.68 -63.62
CA ILE A 116 -11.75 31.00 -63.09
C ILE A 116 -13.28 31.16 -63.04
N GLY A 117 -14.03 30.22 -63.62
CA GLY A 117 -15.50 30.18 -63.52
C GLY A 117 -16.00 29.73 -62.14
N ASN A 118 -17.32 29.60 -62.01
CA ASN A 118 -17.99 29.27 -60.74
C ASN A 118 -18.36 27.79 -60.58
N ASN A 119 -18.03 26.95 -61.57
CA ASN A 119 -18.38 25.54 -61.60
C ASN A 119 -17.18 24.66 -61.19
N GLY A 120 -17.46 23.57 -60.47
CA GLY A 120 -16.48 22.53 -60.20
C GLY A 120 -16.12 21.75 -61.47
N SER A 121 -14.93 21.15 -61.48
CA SER A 121 -14.46 20.31 -62.60
C SER A 121 -15.02 18.90 -62.47
N ASP A 122 -15.79 18.45 -63.46
CA ASP A 122 -16.31 17.09 -63.58
C ASP A 122 -15.55 16.33 -64.69
N ILE A 123 -14.67 15.42 -64.28
CA ILE A 123 -13.79 14.63 -65.13
C ILE A 123 -14.29 13.20 -65.16
N GLN A 124 -14.89 12.79 -66.27
CA GLN A 124 -15.42 11.45 -66.53
C GLN A 124 -14.63 10.72 -67.62
N GLY A 125 -13.93 11.44 -68.50
CA GLY A 125 -13.18 10.92 -69.64
C GLY A 125 -11.66 10.80 -69.43
N ARG A 126 -10.88 10.96 -70.51
CA ARG A 126 -9.43 10.73 -70.53
C ARG A 126 -8.62 12.02 -70.45
N ILE A 127 -7.55 12.03 -69.65
CA ILE A 127 -6.52 13.08 -69.66
C ILE A 127 -5.16 12.41 -69.85
N ASP A 128 -4.43 12.77 -70.90
CA ASP A 128 -3.11 12.21 -71.21
C ASP A 128 -2.07 13.32 -71.28
N ALA A 129 -0.86 13.08 -70.75
CA ALA A 129 0.27 14.01 -70.88
C ALA A 129 1.62 13.30 -70.86
N ASN A 130 2.60 13.80 -71.63
CA ASN A 130 3.98 13.33 -71.52
C ASN A 130 4.78 13.99 -70.40
N GLY A 131 4.38 15.18 -69.93
CA GLY A 131 4.93 15.90 -68.78
C GLY A 131 3.92 16.07 -67.65
N GLN A 132 4.06 17.12 -66.84
CA GLN A 132 3.24 17.35 -65.66
C GLN A 132 1.99 18.21 -65.96
N VAL A 133 0.87 17.87 -65.32
CA VAL A 133 -0.40 18.60 -65.41
C VAL A 133 -0.83 19.07 -64.04
N PHE A 134 -1.03 20.37 -63.89
CA PHE A 134 -1.59 21.00 -62.70
C PHE A 134 -3.02 21.45 -63.02
N LEU A 135 -4.01 21.06 -62.22
CA LEU A 135 -5.41 21.46 -62.33
C LEU A 135 -5.85 22.17 -61.06
N ILE A 136 -6.15 23.45 -61.15
CA ILE A 136 -6.59 24.28 -60.03
C ILE A 136 -8.04 24.71 -60.24
N ASN A 137 -8.94 24.29 -59.36
CA ASN A 137 -10.34 24.72 -59.37
C ASN A 137 -10.85 24.95 -57.93
N PRO A 138 -10.99 26.21 -57.49
CA PRO A 138 -11.52 26.55 -56.17
C PRO A 138 -12.94 26.06 -55.88
N ASN A 139 -13.71 25.68 -56.89
CA ASN A 139 -15.09 25.18 -56.74
C ASN A 139 -15.15 23.65 -56.55
N GLY A 140 -14.02 22.95 -56.64
CA GLY A 140 -13.93 21.50 -56.44
C GLY A 140 -13.60 20.73 -57.72
N VAL A 141 -13.12 19.50 -57.54
CA VAL A 141 -12.74 18.59 -58.64
C VAL A 141 -13.25 17.18 -58.37
N VAL A 142 -13.96 16.60 -59.32
CA VAL A 142 -14.51 15.24 -59.26
C VAL A 142 -13.95 14.43 -60.43
N PHE A 143 -13.28 13.32 -60.14
CA PHE A 143 -12.96 12.29 -61.13
C PHE A 143 -13.95 11.14 -60.96
N GLY A 144 -14.84 10.95 -61.93
CA GLY A 144 -15.82 9.87 -61.90
C GLY A 144 -15.24 8.50 -62.22
N LYS A 145 -16.06 7.45 -62.14
CA LYS A 145 -15.61 6.05 -62.23
C LYS A 145 -14.97 5.66 -63.56
N SER A 146 -15.34 6.33 -64.64
CA SER A 146 -14.78 6.09 -65.99
C SER A 146 -13.53 6.92 -66.28
N ALA A 147 -13.17 7.86 -65.39
CA ALA A 147 -12.06 8.76 -65.62
C ALA A 147 -10.73 8.01 -65.65
N GLN A 148 -9.89 8.33 -66.64
CA GLN A 148 -8.54 7.79 -66.75
C GLN A 148 -7.56 8.92 -67.02
N VAL A 149 -6.65 9.16 -66.09
CA VAL A 149 -5.60 10.18 -66.18
C VAL A 149 -4.24 9.48 -66.25
N ASP A 150 -3.46 9.72 -67.30
CA ASP A 150 -2.11 9.16 -67.50
C ASP A 150 -1.13 10.27 -67.88
N VAL A 151 -0.29 10.69 -66.93
CA VAL A 151 0.55 11.90 -67.05
C VAL A 151 1.97 11.66 -66.55
N GLY A 152 2.91 12.56 -66.88
CA GLY A 152 4.25 12.57 -66.27
C GLY A 152 4.22 12.92 -64.77
N GLY A 153 3.28 13.77 -64.36
CA GLY A 153 2.97 14.09 -62.96
C GLY A 153 1.64 14.85 -62.87
N LEU A 154 0.94 14.73 -61.75
CA LEU A 154 -0.38 15.33 -61.54
C LEU A 154 -0.41 16.13 -60.24
N VAL A 155 -0.83 17.39 -60.32
CA VAL A 155 -1.24 18.17 -59.13
C VAL A 155 -2.66 18.66 -59.33
N VAL A 156 -3.55 18.33 -58.40
CA VAL A 156 -4.93 18.83 -58.39
C VAL A 156 -5.13 19.61 -57.11
N SER A 157 -5.59 20.86 -57.22
CA SER A 157 -5.77 21.72 -56.06
C SER A 157 -7.09 22.48 -56.07
N THR A 158 -7.76 22.59 -54.92
CA THR A 158 -8.82 23.59 -54.70
C THR A 158 -8.29 24.88 -54.10
N GLN A 159 -7.06 24.88 -53.59
CA GLN A 159 -6.36 26.10 -53.22
C GLN A 159 -5.62 26.70 -54.42
N ASN A 160 -5.47 28.02 -54.46
CA ASN A 160 -4.89 28.71 -55.59
C ASN A 160 -3.35 28.68 -55.54
N LEU A 161 -2.71 28.65 -56.71
CA LEU A 161 -1.28 28.88 -56.88
C LEU A 161 -1.11 30.19 -57.66
N SER A 162 -0.34 31.14 -57.13
CA SER A 162 -0.11 32.40 -57.83
C SER A 162 0.75 32.19 -59.09
N ASP A 163 0.57 33.02 -60.11
CA ASP A 163 1.38 32.93 -61.35
C ASP A 163 2.87 33.10 -61.06
N LYS A 164 3.20 34.06 -60.19
CA LYS A 164 4.56 34.31 -59.74
C LYS A 164 5.17 33.06 -59.09
N ASP A 165 4.47 32.49 -58.12
CA ASP A 165 4.92 31.29 -57.41
C ASP A 165 5.14 30.12 -58.37
N PHE A 166 4.21 29.88 -59.30
CA PHE A 166 4.34 28.84 -60.32
C PHE A 166 5.57 29.07 -61.21
N LEU A 167 5.76 30.29 -61.73
CA LEU A 167 6.87 30.62 -62.63
C LEU A 167 8.22 30.54 -61.91
N ASP A 168 8.29 30.99 -60.67
CA ASP A 168 9.49 30.94 -59.82
C ASP A 168 9.80 29.50 -59.34
N GLY A 169 8.87 28.55 -59.51
CA GLY A 169 9.02 27.16 -59.05
C GLY A 169 8.76 26.98 -57.55
N ASN A 170 8.14 27.98 -56.91
CA ASN A 170 7.67 27.91 -55.54
C ASN A 170 6.23 27.38 -55.53
N TYR A 171 6.00 26.08 -55.35
CA TYR A 171 4.66 25.51 -55.44
C TYR A 171 3.88 25.63 -54.11
N ARG A 172 3.53 26.86 -53.74
CA ARG A 172 2.67 27.17 -52.59
C ARG A 172 1.22 27.38 -53.01
N PHE A 173 0.35 26.50 -52.56
CA PHE A 173 -1.09 26.50 -52.82
C PHE A 173 -1.82 27.07 -51.60
N ALA A 174 -2.36 28.29 -51.73
CA ALA A 174 -3.02 29.00 -50.65
C ALA A 174 -4.37 29.57 -51.08
N GLY A 175 -5.36 29.50 -50.20
CA GLY A 175 -6.70 30.01 -50.44
C GLY A 175 -7.65 29.75 -49.28
N ASN A 176 -8.91 30.15 -49.45
CA ASN A 176 -9.99 29.89 -48.49
C ASN A 176 -11.05 28.94 -49.07
N SER A 177 -10.71 28.15 -50.10
CA SER A 177 -11.67 27.21 -50.67
C SER A 177 -12.01 26.13 -49.64
N ALA A 178 -13.31 25.91 -49.43
CA ALA A 178 -13.84 24.78 -48.67
C ALA A 178 -14.22 23.59 -49.57
N ALA A 179 -13.99 23.68 -50.88
CA ALA A 179 -14.36 22.65 -51.82
C ALA A 179 -13.45 21.42 -51.71
N GLY A 180 -14.02 20.26 -52.04
CA GLY A 180 -13.34 18.97 -51.99
C GLY A 180 -12.82 18.47 -53.33
N ILE A 181 -11.91 17.51 -53.25
CA ILE A 181 -11.46 16.68 -54.38
C ILE A 181 -11.94 15.25 -54.15
N SER A 182 -12.58 14.65 -55.15
CA SER A 182 -13.00 13.25 -55.09
C SER A 182 -12.51 12.47 -56.30
N ASN A 183 -11.81 11.35 -56.06
CA ASN A 183 -11.40 10.42 -57.10
C ASN A 183 -12.16 9.10 -56.98
N ALA A 184 -12.89 8.73 -58.03
CA ALA A 184 -13.47 7.41 -58.24
C ALA A 184 -12.91 6.71 -59.49
N GLY A 185 -12.07 7.38 -60.28
CA GLY A 185 -11.43 6.88 -61.50
C GLY A 185 -10.02 6.35 -61.26
N THR A 186 -9.21 6.32 -62.33
CA THR A 186 -7.80 5.89 -62.30
C THR A 186 -6.87 7.06 -62.60
N LEU A 187 -6.02 7.43 -61.65
CA LEU A 187 -5.01 8.47 -61.80
C LEU A 187 -3.62 7.83 -61.81
N SER A 188 -2.87 7.96 -62.90
CA SER A 188 -1.55 7.35 -63.08
C SER A 188 -0.50 8.39 -63.43
N ALA A 189 0.62 8.35 -62.72
CA ALA A 189 1.86 9.03 -63.09
C ALA A 189 2.88 8.02 -63.64
N ARG A 190 3.69 8.45 -64.62
CA ARG A 190 4.81 7.66 -65.15
C ARG A 190 5.87 7.38 -64.07
N ASP A 191 6.76 6.42 -64.35
CA ASP A 191 7.83 6.02 -63.43
C ASP A 191 8.65 7.23 -62.94
N GLY A 192 8.72 7.43 -61.63
CA GLY A 192 9.39 8.55 -60.98
C GLY A 192 8.54 9.83 -60.83
N GLY A 193 7.37 9.91 -61.45
CA GLY A 193 6.42 11.02 -61.34
C GLY A 193 5.56 10.99 -60.08
N SER A 194 4.89 12.10 -59.77
CA SER A 194 4.08 12.24 -58.56
C SER A 194 2.60 12.56 -58.83
N VAL A 195 1.71 12.13 -57.92
CA VAL A 195 0.30 12.54 -57.89
C VAL A 195 0.01 13.24 -56.57
N ALA A 196 -0.37 14.52 -56.60
CA ALA A 196 -0.73 15.30 -55.42
C ALA A 196 -2.17 15.85 -55.51
N LEU A 197 -3.02 15.53 -54.55
CA LEU A 197 -4.38 16.08 -54.43
C LEU A 197 -4.47 16.96 -53.17
N LEU A 198 -4.74 18.26 -53.35
CA LEU A 198 -4.66 19.29 -52.32
C LEU A 198 -5.99 20.05 -52.17
N GLY A 199 -6.61 20.06 -51.00
CA GLY A 199 -7.85 20.81 -50.82
C GLY A 199 -8.28 20.97 -49.38
N ALA A 200 -9.52 21.38 -49.11
CA ALA A 200 -10.07 21.32 -47.75
C ALA A 200 -10.46 19.87 -47.38
N GLN A 201 -10.94 19.11 -48.37
CA GLN A 201 -11.32 17.72 -48.24
C GLN A 201 -10.83 16.92 -49.45
N VAL A 202 -10.23 15.76 -49.23
CA VAL A 202 -9.69 14.90 -50.29
C VAL A 202 -10.15 13.46 -50.06
N SER A 203 -10.78 12.87 -51.07
CA SER A 203 -11.28 11.49 -51.01
C SER A 203 -10.83 10.67 -52.21
N ASN A 204 -10.30 9.47 -51.95
CA ASN A 204 -9.99 8.47 -52.97
C ASN A 204 -10.83 7.20 -52.76
N SER A 205 -11.69 6.89 -53.71
CA SER A 205 -12.45 5.63 -53.83
C SER A 205 -12.06 4.82 -55.07
N GLY A 206 -11.27 5.43 -55.97
CA GLY A 206 -10.70 4.81 -57.17
C GLY A 206 -9.27 4.33 -56.98
N VAL A 207 -8.45 4.47 -58.02
CA VAL A 207 -7.04 4.07 -58.06
C VAL A 207 -6.15 5.29 -58.26
N ILE A 208 -5.07 5.39 -57.48
CA ILE A 208 -3.96 6.32 -57.71
C ILE A 208 -2.67 5.52 -57.80
N GLN A 209 -1.87 5.73 -58.85
CA GLN A 209 -0.64 4.99 -59.11
C GLN A 209 0.52 5.92 -59.48
N ALA A 210 1.67 5.77 -58.83
CA ALA A 210 2.91 6.52 -59.09
C ALA A 210 4.14 5.63 -58.80
N ARG A 211 4.50 4.75 -59.75
CA ARG A 211 5.61 3.80 -59.57
C ARG A 211 6.95 4.52 -59.49
N LEU A 212 7.84 4.11 -58.58
CA LEU A 212 9.12 4.77 -58.25
C LEU A 212 8.99 6.26 -57.83
N GLY A 213 7.77 6.77 -57.73
CA GLY A 213 7.43 8.15 -57.40
C GLY A 213 6.52 8.24 -56.17
N ASN A 214 5.85 9.38 -55.99
CA ASN A 214 5.16 9.66 -54.72
C ASN A 214 3.69 10.07 -54.91
N VAL A 215 2.83 9.63 -53.99
CA VAL A 215 1.42 10.06 -53.90
C VAL A 215 1.22 10.89 -52.64
N ALA A 216 0.65 12.08 -52.77
CA ALA A 216 0.32 12.95 -51.65
C ALA A 216 -1.16 13.36 -51.67
N LEU A 217 -1.86 13.16 -50.53
CA LEU A 217 -3.21 13.66 -50.31
C LEU A 217 -3.16 14.62 -49.12
N ALA A 218 -3.50 15.89 -49.31
CA ALA A 218 -3.41 16.89 -48.25
C ALA A 218 -4.67 17.73 -48.09
N ALA A 219 -5.07 17.89 -46.83
CA ALA A 219 -6.17 18.76 -46.42
C ALA A 219 -5.66 19.97 -45.62
N GLY A 220 -5.82 21.17 -46.19
CA GLY A 220 -5.34 22.43 -45.64
C GLY A 220 -5.72 23.65 -46.50
N LYS A 221 -5.48 24.84 -45.97
CA LYS A 221 -5.74 26.12 -46.66
C LYS A 221 -4.46 26.80 -47.19
N ASP A 222 -3.30 26.38 -46.69
CA ASP A 222 -1.98 26.84 -47.14
C ASP A 222 -1.04 25.62 -47.14
N ILE A 223 -0.69 25.16 -48.33
CA ILE A 223 0.03 23.90 -48.56
C ILE A 223 1.19 24.16 -49.52
N THR A 224 2.40 23.78 -49.13
CA THR A 224 3.60 23.91 -49.96
C THR A 224 4.07 22.53 -50.41
N LEU A 225 4.29 22.36 -51.72
CA LEU A 225 4.92 21.19 -52.32
C LEU A 225 6.35 21.51 -52.74
N ASN A 226 7.29 20.67 -52.34
CA ASN A 226 8.68 20.76 -52.77
C ASN A 226 9.02 19.55 -53.65
N PHE A 227 9.56 19.78 -54.83
CA PHE A 227 9.94 18.75 -55.80
C PHE A 227 11.46 18.69 -56.00
N ASP A 228 11.97 17.50 -56.30
CA ASP A 228 13.30 17.27 -56.87
C ASP A 228 13.11 16.64 -58.26
N GLY A 229 13.32 17.42 -59.33
CA GLY A 229 12.85 17.08 -60.67
C GLY A 229 11.33 16.83 -60.69
N ASN A 230 10.92 15.61 -61.07
CA ASN A 230 9.51 15.18 -61.12
C ASN A 230 9.01 14.50 -59.83
N GLY A 231 9.90 14.27 -58.85
CA GLY A 231 9.57 13.55 -57.62
C GLY A 231 9.25 14.49 -56.46
N LEU A 232 8.11 14.31 -55.80
CA LEU A 232 7.75 15.09 -54.61
C LEU A 232 8.70 14.78 -53.44
N LEU A 233 9.47 15.75 -52.97
CA LEU A 233 10.40 15.61 -51.85
C LEU A 233 9.69 15.75 -50.49
N ASN A 234 8.81 16.74 -50.37
CA ASN A 234 8.17 17.15 -49.10
C ASN A 234 6.83 17.84 -49.37
N LEU A 235 5.86 17.62 -48.47
CA LEU A 235 4.62 18.40 -48.36
C LEU A 235 4.53 19.02 -46.96
N GLN A 236 4.27 20.33 -46.92
CA GLN A 236 4.07 21.11 -45.69
C GLN A 236 2.69 21.78 -45.69
N ILE A 237 2.00 21.80 -44.54
CA ILE A 237 0.71 22.48 -44.37
C ILE A 237 0.88 23.58 -43.33
N ASP A 238 0.94 24.83 -43.79
CA ASP A 238 1.19 26.03 -42.97
C ASP A 238 -0.10 26.66 -42.43
N GLY A 239 -1.23 26.30 -43.02
CA GLY A 239 -2.55 26.77 -42.61
C GLY A 239 -3.58 25.66 -42.71
N GLY A 240 -4.28 25.39 -41.60
CA GLY A 240 -5.32 24.37 -41.59
C GLY A 240 -6.65 24.83 -42.20
N ALA A 241 -7.45 23.89 -42.70
CA ALA A 241 -8.78 24.12 -43.24
C ALA A 241 -9.89 23.90 -42.18
N VAL A 242 -11.12 24.33 -42.45
CA VAL A 242 -12.29 23.95 -41.63
C VAL A 242 -12.68 22.52 -42.00
N ASP A 243 -12.85 21.64 -41.00
CA ASP A 243 -13.17 20.21 -41.18
C ASP A 243 -12.24 19.49 -42.17
N ALA A 244 -10.93 19.64 -41.96
CA ALA A 244 -9.90 19.04 -42.80
C ALA A 244 -10.02 17.50 -42.83
N LEU A 245 -10.25 16.93 -44.02
CA LEU A 245 -10.47 15.50 -44.21
C LEU A 245 -9.62 14.95 -45.35
N VAL A 246 -8.86 13.90 -45.08
CA VAL A 246 -8.23 13.06 -46.11
C VAL A 246 -8.68 11.62 -45.92
N GLN A 247 -9.28 11.02 -46.94
CA GLN A 247 -9.80 9.65 -46.90
C GLN A 247 -9.36 8.81 -48.08
N ASN A 248 -8.89 7.58 -47.81
CA ASN A 248 -8.67 6.53 -48.80
C ASN A 248 -9.58 5.32 -48.52
N GLY A 249 -10.54 5.08 -49.41
CA GLY A 249 -11.33 3.84 -49.49
C GLY A 249 -10.98 2.97 -50.69
N GLY A 250 -10.17 3.46 -51.63
CA GLY A 250 -9.72 2.77 -52.84
C GLY A 250 -8.31 2.21 -52.73
N LEU A 251 -7.57 2.22 -53.85
CA LEU A 251 -6.16 1.83 -53.93
C LEU A 251 -5.27 3.06 -54.15
N ILE A 252 -4.21 3.16 -53.35
CA ILE A 252 -3.08 4.06 -53.61
C ILE A 252 -1.83 3.21 -53.75
N LYS A 253 -1.08 3.37 -54.84
CA LYS A 253 0.07 2.53 -55.18
C LYS A 253 1.29 3.38 -55.58
N ALA A 254 2.38 3.27 -54.82
CA ALA A 254 3.64 4.01 -55.01
C ALA A 254 4.87 3.13 -54.72
N ASP A 255 4.97 1.96 -55.36
CA ASP A 255 6.08 1.01 -55.16
C ASP A 255 7.43 1.67 -55.48
N GLY A 256 8.40 1.54 -54.58
CA GLY A 256 9.70 2.21 -54.62
C GLY A 256 9.67 3.70 -54.27
N GLY A 257 8.56 4.20 -53.72
CA GLY A 257 8.40 5.60 -53.32
C GLY A 257 7.54 5.76 -52.07
N GLN A 258 6.83 6.89 -51.98
CA GLN A 258 6.13 7.31 -50.76
C GLN A 258 4.65 7.59 -50.99
N VAL A 259 3.82 7.19 -50.02
CA VAL A 259 2.45 7.68 -49.85
C VAL A 259 2.37 8.56 -48.61
N LEU A 260 1.87 9.79 -48.76
CA LEU A 260 1.67 10.74 -47.67
C LEU A 260 0.22 11.23 -47.66
N MET A 261 -0.48 11.02 -46.56
CA MET A 261 -1.83 11.56 -46.32
C MET A 261 -1.76 12.46 -45.09
N SER A 262 -2.01 13.76 -45.25
CA SER A 262 -1.83 14.74 -44.17
C SER A 262 -3.00 15.71 -44.09
N ALA A 263 -3.48 16.01 -42.88
CA ALA A 263 -4.54 17.00 -42.67
C ALA A 263 -4.19 17.91 -41.49
N ARG A 264 -4.54 19.19 -41.59
CA ARG A 264 -4.47 20.16 -40.48
C ARG A 264 -5.74 21.00 -40.45
N SER A 265 -6.36 21.18 -39.28
CA SER A 265 -7.50 22.11 -39.09
C SER A 265 -7.06 23.51 -38.68
N ALA A 266 -7.91 24.49 -38.97
CA ALA A 266 -7.71 25.87 -38.55
C ALA A 266 -7.88 26.09 -37.03
N ASP A 267 -8.62 25.20 -36.36
CA ASP A 267 -8.90 25.24 -34.92
C ASP A 267 -8.81 23.82 -34.34
N SER A 268 -8.32 23.71 -33.11
CA SER A 268 -8.30 22.51 -32.27
C SER A 268 -9.69 21.92 -31.97
N LEU A 269 -10.77 22.72 -32.05
CA LEU A 269 -12.15 22.28 -31.81
C LEU A 269 -12.82 21.65 -33.05
N LEU A 270 -12.22 21.80 -34.23
CA LEU A 270 -12.75 21.29 -35.50
C LEU A 270 -12.22 19.88 -35.81
N LYS A 271 -12.97 19.10 -36.60
CA LYS A 271 -12.58 17.71 -36.91
C LYS A 271 -11.46 17.70 -37.95
N THR A 272 -10.26 17.30 -37.54
CA THR A 272 -9.20 16.85 -38.46
C THR A 272 -9.21 15.35 -38.52
N VAL A 273 -9.42 14.76 -39.70
CA VAL A 273 -9.42 13.30 -39.86
C VAL A 273 -8.58 12.88 -41.06
N VAL A 274 -7.63 11.98 -40.82
CA VAL A 274 -6.97 11.19 -41.87
C VAL A 274 -7.42 9.75 -41.72
N SER A 275 -8.03 9.16 -42.75
CA SER A 275 -8.63 7.83 -42.66
C SER A 275 -8.22 6.94 -43.83
N ASN A 276 -7.67 5.77 -43.53
CA ASN A 276 -7.50 4.68 -44.50
C ASN A 276 -8.47 3.54 -44.18
N GLN A 277 -9.32 3.21 -45.15
CA GLN A 277 -10.21 2.04 -45.15
C GLN A 277 -9.89 1.07 -46.31
N GLY A 278 -9.22 1.57 -47.34
CA GLY A 278 -8.80 0.81 -48.53
C GLY A 278 -7.39 0.23 -48.42
N VAL A 279 -6.69 0.18 -49.56
CA VAL A 279 -5.34 -0.37 -49.68
C VAL A 279 -4.36 0.75 -50.01
N ILE A 280 -3.24 0.77 -49.29
CA ILE A 280 -2.06 1.59 -49.63
C ILE A 280 -0.89 0.65 -49.86
N GLU A 281 -0.29 0.68 -51.04
CA GLU A 281 0.91 -0.08 -51.41
C GLU A 281 2.07 0.88 -51.70
N ALA A 282 3.17 0.73 -50.97
CA ALA A 282 4.45 1.34 -51.25
C ALA A 282 5.54 0.28 -51.03
N ARG A 283 5.51 -0.79 -51.85
CA ARG A 283 6.46 -1.91 -51.69
C ARG A 283 7.86 -1.49 -52.07
N THR A 284 8.87 -2.13 -51.49
CA THR A 284 10.26 -1.92 -51.87
C THR A 284 10.48 -2.34 -53.31
N LEU A 285 11.04 -1.46 -54.13
CA LEU A 285 11.33 -1.71 -55.54
C LEU A 285 12.72 -1.16 -55.87
N GLN A 286 13.53 -1.94 -56.59
CA GLN A 286 14.91 -1.58 -56.94
C GLN A 286 15.77 -1.18 -55.71
N ALA A 287 15.63 -1.93 -54.60
CA ALA A 287 16.29 -1.67 -53.32
C ALA A 287 15.95 -0.31 -52.66
N LYS A 288 14.98 0.46 -53.20
CA LYS A 288 14.44 1.66 -52.57
C LYS A 288 13.24 1.28 -51.70
N ALA A 289 13.43 1.36 -50.38
CA ALA A 289 12.40 1.03 -49.41
C ALA A 289 11.23 2.02 -49.49
N GLY A 290 10.01 1.51 -49.55
CA GLY A 290 8.84 2.39 -49.62
C GLY A 290 8.42 2.95 -48.26
N ARG A 291 7.63 4.01 -48.28
CA ARG A 291 7.20 4.72 -47.06
C ARG A 291 5.74 5.11 -47.13
N ILE A 292 4.99 4.84 -46.07
CA ILE A 292 3.58 5.24 -45.92
C ILE A 292 3.46 6.13 -44.68
N VAL A 293 2.82 7.28 -44.81
CA VAL A 293 2.57 8.21 -43.70
C VAL A 293 1.13 8.68 -43.68
N LEU A 294 0.45 8.46 -42.55
CA LEU A 294 -0.83 9.09 -42.23
C LEU A 294 -0.62 10.07 -41.07
N ASP A 295 -0.85 11.36 -41.31
CA ASP A 295 -0.52 12.45 -40.39
C ASP A 295 -1.72 13.37 -40.11
N GLY A 296 -2.37 13.18 -38.97
CA GLY A 296 -3.45 14.03 -38.47
C GLY A 296 -2.99 15.30 -37.73
N GLY A 297 -1.68 15.46 -37.51
CA GLY A 297 -1.11 16.59 -36.77
C GLY A 297 -1.44 16.58 -35.28
N ASP A 298 -1.10 17.68 -34.62
CA ASP A 298 -1.14 17.79 -33.15
C ASP A 298 -2.56 17.83 -32.56
N SER A 299 -3.58 17.98 -33.41
CA SER A 299 -4.99 18.06 -32.97
C SER A 299 -5.91 17.04 -33.68
N GLY A 300 -5.43 16.29 -34.67
CA GLY A 300 -6.28 15.44 -35.51
C GLY A 300 -6.30 13.96 -35.13
N VAL A 301 -7.32 13.27 -35.67
CA VAL A 301 -7.53 11.83 -35.53
C VAL A 301 -7.02 11.10 -36.77
N VAL A 302 -6.23 10.04 -36.59
CA VAL A 302 -5.87 9.12 -37.66
C VAL A 302 -6.61 7.80 -37.49
N GLN A 303 -7.44 7.43 -38.45
CA GLN A 303 -8.15 6.16 -38.48
C GLN A 303 -7.44 5.17 -39.40
N VAL A 304 -7.03 4.05 -38.82
CA VAL A 304 -6.21 3.03 -39.48
C VAL A 304 -7.04 1.76 -39.64
N ALA A 305 -7.50 1.49 -40.85
CA ALA A 305 -8.13 0.24 -41.25
C ALA A 305 -7.58 -0.21 -42.62
N GLY A 306 -8.16 -1.26 -43.20
CA GLY A 306 -7.73 -1.80 -44.48
C GLY A 306 -6.30 -2.37 -44.43
N ARG A 307 -5.55 -2.24 -45.54
CA ARG A 307 -4.19 -2.76 -45.70
C ARG A 307 -3.21 -1.63 -46.01
N GLN A 308 -2.07 -1.62 -45.31
CA GLN A 308 -0.91 -0.79 -45.63
C GLN A 308 0.30 -1.71 -45.86
N ASP A 309 0.83 -1.71 -47.08
CA ASP A 309 1.86 -2.65 -47.51
C ASP A 309 3.12 -1.89 -47.95
N ALA A 310 4.17 -1.99 -47.14
CA ALA A 310 5.50 -1.48 -47.45
C ALA A 310 6.52 -2.63 -47.48
N SER A 311 6.10 -3.82 -47.89
CA SER A 311 6.94 -5.03 -47.89
C SER A 311 7.96 -5.05 -49.03
N ALA A 312 8.98 -5.89 -48.88
CA ALA A 312 9.98 -6.25 -49.89
C ALA A 312 9.87 -7.73 -50.30
N LEU A 313 8.65 -8.27 -50.30
CA LEU A 313 8.37 -9.65 -50.73
C LEU A 313 8.69 -9.80 -52.22
N ASP A 314 9.21 -10.96 -52.61
CA ASP A 314 9.59 -11.29 -54.00
C ASP A 314 10.67 -10.38 -54.63
N GLY A 315 11.27 -9.47 -53.85
CA GLY A 315 12.24 -8.45 -54.29
C GLY A 315 13.60 -8.52 -53.57
N GLN A 316 14.44 -7.52 -53.84
CA GLN A 316 15.70 -7.28 -53.12
C GLN A 316 15.57 -6.00 -52.29
N GLY A 317 16.10 -5.99 -51.06
CA GLY A 317 16.09 -4.84 -50.16
C GLY A 317 15.36 -5.09 -48.85
N ASN A 318 15.31 -4.05 -48.01
CA ASN A 318 14.63 -4.09 -46.71
C ASN A 318 13.15 -3.73 -46.85
N GLY A 319 12.34 -4.16 -45.89
CA GLY A 319 10.99 -3.67 -45.71
C GLY A 319 10.97 -2.17 -45.39
N GLY A 320 9.91 -1.51 -45.85
CA GLY A 320 9.67 -0.08 -45.68
C GLY A 320 9.10 0.31 -44.33
N THR A 321 8.73 1.58 -44.20
CA THR A 321 8.17 2.14 -42.96
C THR A 321 6.71 2.57 -43.16
N VAL A 322 5.87 2.24 -42.19
CA VAL A 322 4.49 2.73 -42.08
C VAL A 322 4.38 3.58 -40.82
N GLU A 323 3.99 4.84 -40.94
CA GLU A 323 3.89 5.80 -39.83
C GLU A 323 2.48 6.39 -39.73
N ASN A 324 1.78 6.09 -38.63
CA ASN A 324 0.47 6.66 -38.31
C ASN A 324 0.61 7.58 -37.09
N ARG A 325 0.43 8.89 -37.29
CA ARG A 325 0.62 9.89 -36.23
C ARG A 325 -0.50 10.93 -36.18
N GLY A 326 -0.96 11.24 -34.99
CA GLY A 326 -1.93 12.30 -34.75
C GLY A 326 -2.14 12.54 -33.27
N ALA A 327 -3.01 13.47 -32.91
CA ALA A 327 -3.39 13.67 -31.52
C ALA A 327 -4.02 12.42 -30.91
N GLN A 328 -4.80 11.73 -31.74
CA GLN A 328 -5.38 10.42 -31.48
C GLN A 328 -5.16 9.52 -32.70
N VAL A 329 -4.87 8.25 -32.46
CA VAL A 329 -4.82 7.21 -33.49
C VAL A 329 -5.83 6.13 -33.11
N GLU A 330 -6.69 5.76 -34.05
CA GLU A 330 -7.72 4.74 -33.89
C GLU A 330 -7.45 3.60 -34.87
N VAL A 331 -6.84 2.52 -34.39
CA VAL A 331 -6.62 1.32 -35.20
C VAL A 331 -7.83 0.41 -35.11
N GLN A 332 -8.48 0.19 -36.25
CA GLN A 332 -9.65 -0.67 -36.33
C GLN A 332 -9.29 -2.16 -36.27
N LEU A 333 -10.30 -2.98 -35.97
CA LEU A 333 -10.13 -4.43 -35.97
C LEU A 333 -9.69 -4.92 -37.36
N ALA A 334 -8.76 -5.87 -37.38
CA ALA A 334 -8.26 -6.48 -38.62
C ALA A 334 -7.53 -5.52 -39.58
N ALA A 335 -7.12 -4.33 -39.14
CA ALA A 335 -6.15 -3.52 -39.88
C ALA A 335 -4.85 -4.33 -40.09
N GLN A 336 -4.34 -4.32 -41.32
CA GLN A 336 -3.16 -5.10 -41.72
C GLN A 336 -2.03 -4.19 -42.16
N VAL A 337 -0.85 -4.43 -41.60
CA VAL A 337 0.41 -3.79 -41.97
C VAL A 337 1.43 -4.87 -42.31
N ASP A 338 2.01 -4.77 -43.49
CA ASP A 338 3.01 -5.72 -43.98
C ASP A 338 4.29 -4.99 -44.37
N THR A 339 5.39 -5.34 -43.73
CA THR A 339 6.72 -4.77 -43.98
C THR A 339 7.77 -5.87 -44.11
N ARG A 340 7.35 -7.12 -44.34
CA ARG A 340 8.27 -8.27 -44.44
C ARG A 340 9.26 -8.08 -45.59
N ALA A 341 10.43 -8.68 -45.42
CA ALA A 341 11.45 -8.78 -46.47
C ALA A 341 12.02 -10.20 -46.47
N ASP A 342 12.02 -10.87 -47.62
CA ASP A 342 12.55 -12.25 -47.74
C ASP A 342 14.09 -12.27 -47.79
N LYS A 343 14.71 -11.19 -48.28
CA LYS A 343 16.16 -11.05 -48.53
C LYS A 343 16.79 -9.85 -47.83
N GLY A 344 16.11 -9.29 -46.83
CA GLY A 344 16.54 -8.09 -46.11
C GLY A 344 15.99 -8.06 -44.69
N GLN A 345 16.03 -6.88 -44.06
CA GLN A 345 15.42 -6.68 -42.75
C GLN A 345 13.94 -6.34 -42.89
N THR A 346 13.10 -6.92 -42.02
CA THR A 346 11.69 -6.51 -41.88
C THR A 346 11.65 -5.03 -41.52
N GLY A 347 10.67 -4.30 -42.05
CA GLY A 347 10.46 -2.89 -41.77
C GLY A 347 9.58 -2.64 -40.54
N THR A 348 9.21 -1.38 -40.30
CA THR A 348 8.56 -0.97 -39.05
C THR A 348 7.22 -0.30 -39.27
N TRP A 349 6.24 -0.66 -38.44
CA TRP A 349 5.00 0.07 -38.22
C TRP A 349 5.10 0.96 -36.96
N LYS A 350 5.01 2.27 -37.14
CA LYS A 350 5.10 3.27 -36.08
C LYS A 350 3.74 3.90 -35.83
N ILE A 351 3.30 3.90 -34.56
CA ILE A 351 2.12 4.63 -34.09
C ILE A 351 2.56 5.70 -33.10
N ARG A 352 2.16 6.95 -33.33
CA ARG A 352 2.40 8.07 -32.39
C ARG A 352 1.11 8.81 -32.05
N THR A 353 0.83 8.94 -30.75
CA THR A 353 -0.40 9.58 -30.20
C THR A 353 -0.11 10.22 -28.84
N HIS A 354 -0.98 11.10 -28.33
CA HIS A 354 -0.80 11.68 -26.99
C HIS A 354 -0.88 10.63 -25.89
N THR A 355 -1.90 9.79 -25.91
CA THR A 355 -2.12 8.69 -24.97
C THR A 355 -2.31 7.41 -25.77
N LEU A 356 -1.66 6.33 -25.35
CA LEU A 356 -1.72 5.04 -26.04
C LEU A 356 -2.25 3.95 -25.12
N THR A 357 -3.32 3.27 -25.54
CA THR A 357 -3.86 2.11 -24.83
C THR A 357 -4.03 0.92 -25.78
N VAL A 358 -3.49 -0.23 -25.37
CA VAL A 358 -3.73 -1.54 -25.98
C VAL A 358 -4.67 -2.34 -25.09
N ALA A 359 -5.83 -2.75 -25.60
CA ALA A 359 -6.86 -3.45 -24.82
C ALA A 359 -7.65 -4.46 -25.66
N SER A 360 -8.42 -5.34 -25.01
CA SER A 360 -9.39 -6.22 -25.65
C SER A 360 -10.83 -5.75 -25.35
N PRO A 361 -11.86 -6.24 -26.07
CA PRO A 361 -13.27 -5.93 -25.80
C PRO A 361 -13.71 -6.29 -24.37
N GLU A 362 -13.09 -7.29 -23.75
CA GLU A 362 -13.38 -7.72 -22.38
C GLU A 362 -12.75 -6.78 -21.34
N SER A 363 -11.59 -6.19 -21.65
CA SER A 363 -10.93 -5.18 -20.79
C SER A 363 -11.70 -3.85 -20.73
N GLU A 364 -12.58 -3.57 -21.70
CA GLU A 364 -13.48 -2.41 -21.72
C GLU A 364 -14.69 -2.59 -20.80
N ALA A 365 -15.14 -3.83 -20.55
CA ALA A 365 -16.36 -4.12 -19.79
C ALA A 365 -16.27 -3.77 -18.29
N THR A 366 -15.06 -3.59 -17.76
CA THR A 366 -14.81 -3.38 -16.32
C THR A 366 -14.67 -1.93 -15.85
N GLN A 367 -14.70 -0.92 -16.72
CA GLN A 367 -14.52 0.48 -16.30
C GLN A 367 -15.33 1.45 -17.19
N ARG A 368 -16.52 1.86 -16.73
CA ARG A 368 -17.30 2.94 -17.39
C ARG A 368 -16.48 4.23 -17.39
N GLY A 369 -16.12 4.75 -18.57
CA GLY A 369 -15.62 6.13 -18.71
C GLY A 369 -14.28 6.34 -19.41
N GLN A 370 -13.61 5.29 -19.92
CA GLN A 370 -12.45 5.47 -20.80
C GLN A 370 -12.85 5.27 -22.27
N GLY A 371 -12.37 6.16 -23.14
CA GLY A 371 -12.64 6.14 -24.58
C GLY A 371 -12.11 4.87 -25.27
N THR A 372 -12.45 4.72 -26.54
CA THR A 372 -11.99 3.63 -27.40
C THR A 372 -10.46 3.47 -27.34
N PRO A 373 -9.93 2.22 -27.20
CA PRO A 373 -8.50 1.99 -27.17
C PRO A 373 -7.87 2.41 -28.50
N THR A 374 -6.60 2.82 -28.44
CA THR A 374 -5.81 3.17 -29.62
C THR A 374 -5.67 1.98 -30.56
N LEU A 375 -5.43 0.80 -29.98
CA LEU A 375 -5.18 -0.45 -30.71
C LEU A 375 -5.73 -1.64 -29.93
N ARG A 376 -6.27 -2.63 -30.63
CA ARG A 376 -6.70 -3.90 -30.02
C ARG A 376 -5.55 -4.89 -29.90
N SER A 377 -5.52 -5.67 -28.81
CA SER A 377 -4.50 -6.71 -28.57
C SER A 377 -4.38 -7.71 -29.71
N GLU A 378 -5.50 -8.15 -30.29
CA GLU A 378 -5.53 -9.15 -31.36
C GLU A 378 -4.96 -8.58 -32.67
N THR A 379 -5.27 -7.31 -32.96
CA THR A 379 -4.71 -6.59 -34.11
C THR A 379 -3.20 -6.40 -33.93
N LEU A 380 -2.74 -6.03 -32.74
CA LEU A 380 -1.30 -5.91 -32.45
C LEU A 380 -0.58 -7.25 -32.63
N ALA A 381 -1.09 -8.32 -32.02
CA ALA A 381 -0.51 -9.66 -32.10
C ALA A 381 -0.42 -10.18 -33.54
N SER A 382 -1.47 -9.99 -34.33
CA SER A 382 -1.49 -10.37 -35.75
C SER A 382 -0.44 -9.62 -36.57
N ASN A 383 -0.33 -8.30 -36.39
CA ASN A 383 0.64 -7.48 -37.12
C ASN A 383 2.09 -7.72 -36.67
N LEU A 384 2.31 -8.09 -35.40
CA LEU A 384 3.61 -8.60 -34.96
C LEU A 384 4.02 -9.87 -35.72
N GLY A 385 3.11 -10.59 -36.39
CA GLY A 385 3.48 -11.68 -37.30
C GLY A 385 4.20 -11.24 -38.57
N THR A 386 4.02 -9.98 -39.01
CA THR A 386 4.49 -9.47 -40.31
C THR A 386 5.38 -8.22 -40.22
N THR A 387 5.36 -7.48 -39.11
CA THR A 387 6.09 -6.21 -39.00
C THR A 387 6.71 -6.02 -37.63
N HIS A 388 7.81 -5.24 -37.56
CA HIS A 388 8.24 -4.64 -36.30
C HIS A 388 7.25 -3.53 -35.90
N VAL A 389 6.91 -3.40 -34.62
CA VAL A 389 5.92 -2.43 -34.15
C VAL A 389 6.54 -1.48 -33.12
N GLU A 390 6.43 -0.19 -33.36
CA GLU A 390 6.83 0.87 -32.43
C GLU A 390 5.61 1.70 -32.01
N LEU A 391 5.25 1.65 -30.74
CA LEU A 391 4.16 2.37 -30.12
C LEU A 391 4.71 3.52 -29.28
N THR A 392 4.41 4.76 -29.65
CA THR A 392 4.86 5.96 -28.94
C THR A 392 3.69 6.78 -28.40
N SER A 393 3.73 7.06 -27.10
CA SER A 393 2.82 7.97 -26.41
C SER A 393 3.58 9.19 -25.93
N SER A 394 3.03 10.39 -26.12
CA SER A 394 3.61 11.60 -25.50
C SER A 394 3.42 11.63 -23.98
N ASN A 395 2.37 11.00 -23.46
CA ASN A 395 2.07 10.84 -22.03
C ASN A 395 2.22 9.36 -21.59
N ASN A 396 1.15 8.75 -21.07
CA ASN A 396 1.13 7.40 -20.53
C ASN A 396 0.82 6.35 -21.61
N LEU A 397 1.47 5.19 -21.49
CA LEU A 397 1.19 4.01 -22.31
C LEU A 397 0.70 2.87 -21.41
N SER A 398 -0.44 2.27 -21.75
CA SER A 398 -0.96 1.10 -21.03
C SER A 398 -1.26 -0.07 -21.95
N LEU A 399 -0.79 -1.26 -21.57
CA LEU A 399 -1.10 -2.53 -22.20
C LEU A 399 -1.95 -3.34 -21.20
N LYS A 400 -3.24 -3.43 -21.46
CA LYS A 400 -4.25 -3.95 -20.52
C LYS A 400 -4.71 -5.38 -20.81
N ALA A 401 -4.35 -5.92 -21.97
CA ALA A 401 -4.79 -7.22 -22.45
C ALA A 401 -3.60 -8.07 -22.91
N PRO A 402 -3.71 -9.42 -22.89
CA PRO A 402 -2.66 -10.31 -23.36
C PRO A 402 -2.21 -10.01 -24.79
N VAL A 403 -0.91 -10.03 -25.05
CA VAL A 403 -0.34 -9.95 -26.41
C VAL A 403 0.70 -11.05 -26.56
N THR A 404 0.50 -11.91 -27.57
CA THR A 404 1.39 -13.05 -27.83
C THR A 404 1.79 -13.11 -29.30
N TRP A 405 3.06 -13.40 -29.59
CA TRP A 405 3.54 -13.56 -30.96
C TRP A 405 4.65 -14.63 -31.07
N SER A 406 4.82 -15.19 -32.28
CA SER A 406 5.78 -16.27 -32.56
C SER A 406 6.81 -15.92 -33.62
N SER A 407 6.77 -14.71 -34.16
CA SER A 407 7.78 -14.18 -35.08
C SER A 407 8.99 -13.62 -34.32
N GLY A 408 10.09 -13.39 -35.04
CA GLY A 408 11.27 -12.66 -34.53
C GLY A 408 11.11 -11.14 -34.53
N ASN A 409 9.88 -10.62 -34.65
CA ASN A 409 9.65 -9.19 -34.77
C ASN A 409 9.76 -8.47 -33.42
N HIS A 410 9.96 -7.15 -33.52
CA HIS A 410 10.22 -6.23 -32.41
C HIS A 410 8.91 -5.59 -31.95
N LEU A 411 8.75 -5.46 -30.64
CA LEU A 411 7.76 -4.58 -30.03
C LEU A 411 8.46 -3.50 -29.19
N GLY A 412 8.42 -2.26 -29.66
CA GLY A 412 8.90 -1.09 -28.93
C GLY A 412 7.75 -0.30 -28.32
N LEU A 413 7.75 -0.10 -27.01
CA LEU A 413 6.80 0.76 -26.29
C LEU A 413 7.55 1.98 -25.73
N THR A 414 7.13 3.19 -26.08
CA THR A 414 7.76 4.43 -25.62
C THR A 414 6.72 5.38 -25.02
N ALA A 415 6.96 5.82 -23.80
CA ALA A 415 6.27 6.93 -23.15
C ALA A 415 7.27 8.09 -22.99
N GLU A 416 6.98 9.23 -23.62
CA GLU A 416 7.91 10.37 -23.65
C GLU A 416 7.93 11.12 -22.31
N GLN A 417 6.75 11.36 -21.72
CA GLN A 417 6.63 12.07 -20.44
C GLN A 417 6.01 11.22 -19.31
N GLY A 418 5.30 10.15 -19.63
CA GLY A 418 4.52 9.36 -18.67
C GLY A 418 5.06 7.96 -18.38
N ASP A 419 4.26 7.20 -17.66
CA ASP A 419 4.56 5.82 -17.26
C ASP A 419 4.21 4.82 -18.37
N ILE A 420 4.90 3.67 -18.35
CA ILE A 420 4.47 2.47 -19.09
C ILE A 420 3.91 1.46 -18.09
N ARG A 421 2.69 1.00 -18.34
CA ARG A 421 2.02 -0.04 -17.55
C ARG A 421 1.77 -1.28 -18.39
N VAL A 422 2.34 -2.41 -17.96
CA VAL A 422 2.08 -3.74 -18.52
C VAL A 422 1.12 -4.44 -17.55
N ASP A 423 -0.18 -4.23 -17.76
CA ASP A 423 -1.27 -4.77 -16.94
C ASP A 423 -1.84 -6.10 -17.50
N GLY A 424 -1.50 -6.48 -18.74
CA GLY A 424 -1.77 -7.78 -19.34
C GLY A 424 -0.48 -8.53 -19.73
N PRO A 425 -0.49 -9.88 -19.79
CA PRO A 425 0.71 -10.67 -20.05
C PRO A 425 1.25 -10.49 -21.47
N LEU A 426 2.57 -10.49 -21.61
CA LEU A 426 3.29 -10.41 -22.87
C LEU A 426 4.07 -11.70 -23.13
N ALA A 427 3.95 -12.31 -24.31
CA ALA A 427 4.74 -13.49 -24.64
C ALA A 427 5.26 -13.50 -26.09
N ALA A 428 6.54 -13.79 -26.27
CA ALA A 428 7.18 -13.99 -27.56
C ALA A 428 7.95 -15.32 -27.60
N SER A 429 7.78 -16.08 -28.68
CA SER A 429 8.47 -17.38 -28.87
C SER A 429 9.36 -17.45 -30.11
N GLY A 430 9.30 -16.44 -30.98
CA GLY A 430 10.10 -16.41 -32.20
C GLY A 430 11.58 -16.15 -31.93
N ALA A 431 12.45 -16.76 -32.75
CA ALA A 431 13.88 -16.49 -32.69
C ALA A 431 14.18 -15.01 -32.92
N LYS A 432 15.02 -14.41 -32.08
CA LYS A 432 15.41 -12.99 -32.07
C LYS A 432 14.25 -12.01 -31.80
N ALA A 433 13.14 -12.46 -31.22
CA ALA A 433 12.09 -11.55 -30.78
C ALA A 433 12.64 -10.52 -29.77
N ASP A 434 12.38 -9.23 -30.01
CA ASP A 434 12.83 -8.12 -29.15
C ASP A 434 11.63 -7.41 -28.52
N LEU A 435 11.73 -7.11 -27.23
CA LEU A 435 10.82 -6.21 -26.51
C LEU A 435 11.62 -5.05 -25.90
N THR A 436 11.26 -3.83 -26.24
CA THR A 436 11.87 -2.62 -25.68
C THR A 436 10.82 -1.75 -25.01
N LEU A 437 10.98 -1.47 -23.72
CA LEU A 437 10.14 -0.55 -22.94
C LEU A 437 10.92 0.72 -22.58
N ASN A 438 10.46 1.89 -23.01
CA ASN A 438 11.13 3.18 -22.82
C ASN A 438 10.21 4.21 -22.14
N ALA A 439 10.24 4.30 -20.82
CA ALA A 439 9.58 5.39 -20.07
C ALA A 439 10.59 6.51 -19.77
N ARG A 440 10.78 7.46 -20.69
CA ARG A 440 11.89 8.43 -20.64
C ARG A 440 11.91 9.22 -19.32
N ASN A 441 10.78 9.81 -18.96
CA ASN A 441 10.62 10.62 -17.74
C ASN A 441 9.67 9.98 -16.70
N GLY A 442 9.11 8.80 -17.00
CA GLY A 442 8.21 8.06 -16.12
C GLY A 442 8.81 6.75 -15.61
N SER A 443 7.98 5.95 -14.95
CA SER A 443 8.31 4.65 -14.37
C SER A 443 7.81 3.50 -15.24
N LEU A 444 8.47 2.34 -15.12
CA LEU A 444 7.94 1.08 -15.68
C LEU A 444 7.19 0.29 -14.60
N HIS A 445 5.95 -0.08 -14.88
CA HIS A 445 5.13 -0.93 -14.01
C HIS A 445 4.83 -2.26 -14.69
N LEU A 446 5.54 -3.31 -14.26
CA LEU A 446 5.35 -4.67 -14.74
C LEU A 446 4.34 -5.37 -13.82
N ASN A 447 3.05 -5.26 -14.16
CA ASN A 447 1.94 -5.77 -13.34
C ASN A 447 1.47 -7.17 -13.73
N ASP A 448 1.99 -7.71 -14.83
CA ASP A 448 1.79 -9.10 -15.26
C ASP A 448 3.06 -9.71 -15.86
N ASN A 449 2.99 -11.00 -16.22
CA ASN A 449 4.13 -11.78 -16.70
C ASN A 449 4.59 -11.34 -18.09
N ILE A 450 5.92 -11.37 -18.28
CA ILE A 450 6.56 -11.19 -19.59
C ILE A 450 7.36 -12.45 -19.89
N ALA A 451 7.20 -13.07 -21.06
CA ALA A 451 7.94 -14.28 -21.43
C ALA A 451 8.52 -14.18 -22.85
N LEU A 452 9.84 -14.08 -22.99
CA LEU A 452 10.55 -14.14 -24.26
C LEU A 452 11.42 -15.40 -24.30
N THR A 453 11.02 -16.38 -25.10
CA THR A 453 11.55 -17.77 -25.03
C THR A 453 12.28 -18.23 -26.29
N GLY A 454 12.22 -17.44 -27.37
CA GLY A 454 12.91 -17.75 -28.62
C GLY A 454 14.43 -17.59 -28.51
N ALA A 455 15.18 -18.35 -29.30
CA ALA A 455 16.64 -18.24 -29.37
C ALA A 455 17.07 -16.81 -29.75
N GLY A 456 17.99 -16.22 -29.00
CA GLY A 456 18.46 -14.85 -29.19
C GLY A 456 17.46 -13.76 -28.83
N ALA A 457 16.40 -14.06 -28.07
CA ALA A 457 15.43 -13.06 -27.65
C ALA A 457 16.04 -11.99 -26.73
N SER A 458 15.54 -10.76 -26.82
CA SER A 458 16.10 -9.61 -26.11
C SER A 458 15.03 -8.77 -25.41
N LEU A 459 15.36 -8.32 -24.20
CA LEU A 459 14.53 -7.40 -23.41
C LEU A 459 15.33 -6.16 -23.01
N ALA A 460 14.77 -4.99 -23.30
CA ALA A 460 15.30 -3.71 -22.85
C ALA A 460 14.28 -2.98 -21.95
N LEU A 461 14.68 -2.64 -20.72
CA LEU A 461 13.89 -1.86 -19.78
C LEU A 461 14.57 -0.51 -19.50
N ASN A 462 14.08 0.57 -20.11
CA ASN A 462 14.65 1.89 -19.99
C ASN A 462 13.69 2.84 -19.26
N SER A 463 14.13 3.41 -18.14
CA SER A 463 13.38 4.40 -17.37
C SER A 463 14.26 5.28 -16.51
N GLY A 464 13.94 6.58 -16.49
CA GLY A 464 14.54 7.56 -15.58
C GLY A 464 14.20 7.33 -14.11
N ASN A 465 13.04 6.72 -13.81
CA ASN A 465 12.56 6.46 -12.43
C ASN A 465 12.67 4.97 -12.02
N GLY A 466 13.14 4.11 -12.92
CA GLY A 466 13.29 2.67 -12.68
C GLY A 466 12.04 1.84 -12.99
N HIS A 467 12.15 0.54 -12.74
CA HIS A 467 11.06 -0.42 -12.94
C HIS A 467 10.59 -1.05 -11.63
N SER A 468 9.30 -1.33 -11.56
CA SER A 468 8.65 -2.08 -10.49
C SER A 468 8.06 -3.37 -11.05
N LEU A 469 8.18 -4.46 -10.29
CA LEU A 469 7.59 -5.75 -10.60
C LEU A 469 6.52 -6.06 -9.54
N LYS A 470 5.30 -6.34 -9.98
CA LYS A 470 4.22 -6.72 -9.07
C LYS A 470 4.51 -8.08 -8.45
N ASP A 471 4.17 -8.19 -7.17
CA ASP A 471 4.36 -9.42 -6.42
C ASP A 471 3.67 -10.64 -7.07
N GLY A 472 4.37 -11.77 -7.09
CA GLY A 472 3.92 -13.01 -7.75
C GLY A 472 3.99 -13.02 -9.28
N LYS A 473 4.55 -11.97 -9.91
CA LYS A 473 4.78 -11.90 -11.36
C LYS A 473 6.26 -12.09 -11.69
N ALA A 474 6.55 -12.54 -12.90
CA ALA A 474 7.91 -12.81 -13.35
C ALA A 474 8.16 -12.41 -14.80
N VAL A 475 9.43 -12.14 -15.10
CA VAL A 475 9.95 -12.00 -16.48
C VAL A 475 10.77 -13.24 -16.81
N THR A 476 10.38 -13.96 -17.87
CA THR A 476 11.09 -15.13 -18.39
C THR A 476 11.87 -14.78 -19.66
N LEU A 477 13.18 -15.07 -19.66
CA LEU A 477 14.16 -14.94 -20.74
C LEU A 477 14.94 -16.26 -20.83
N SER A 478 14.40 -17.26 -21.53
CA SER A 478 14.90 -18.66 -21.50
C SER A 478 15.45 -19.18 -22.83
N GLY A 479 15.54 -18.33 -23.86
CA GLY A 479 16.13 -18.71 -25.14
C GLY A 479 17.66 -18.78 -25.08
N ALA A 480 18.25 -19.70 -25.84
CA ALA A 480 19.70 -19.74 -26.04
C ALA A 480 20.19 -18.38 -26.59
N GLY A 481 21.17 -17.76 -25.95
CA GLY A 481 21.67 -16.43 -26.34
C GLY A 481 20.72 -15.27 -25.99
N ALA A 482 19.76 -15.47 -25.08
CA ALA A 482 18.90 -14.38 -24.61
C ALA A 482 19.72 -13.25 -23.97
N SER A 483 19.26 -12.01 -24.15
CA SER A 483 19.92 -10.81 -23.64
C SER A 483 18.97 -9.89 -22.89
N PHE A 484 19.52 -9.21 -21.87
CA PHE A 484 18.81 -8.21 -21.10
C PHE A 484 19.65 -6.94 -20.98
N GLN A 485 18.99 -5.79 -21.14
CA GLN A 485 19.59 -4.50 -20.85
C GLN A 485 18.62 -3.60 -20.10
N ALA A 486 19.17 -2.74 -19.24
CA ALA A 486 18.41 -1.69 -18.60
C ALA A 486 19.20 -0.39 -18.59
N ASN A 487 18.60 0.69 -19.09
CA ASN A 487 19.22 2.01 -19.22
C ASN A 487 20.59 1.96 -19.93
N GLY A 488 20.67 1.20 -21.02
CA GLY A 488 21.91 0.99 -21.79
C GLY A 488 22.98 0.12 -21.11
N GLN A 489 22.69 -0.46 -19.94
CA GLN A 489 23.60 -1.38 -19.24
C GLN A 489 23.19 -2.83 -19.53
N HIS A 490 24.15 -3.64 -19.99
CA HIS A 490 23.93 -5.07 -20.24
C HIS A 490 24.00 -5.89 -18.94
N TYR A 491 23.15 -6.92 -18.85
CA TYR A 491 23.16 -7.91 -17.78
C TYR A 491 23.42 -9.29 -18.36
N ALA A 492 24.19 -10.11 -17.65
CA ALA A 492 24.28 -11.53 -17.94
C ALA A 492 22.96 -12.22 -17.54
N VAL A 493 22.37 -12.96 -18.46
CA VAL A 493 21.14 -13.73 -18.24
C VAL A 493 21.48 -15.11 -17.72
N ILE A 494 21.09 -15.40 -16.48
CA ILE A 494 21.29 -16.69 -15.82
C ILE A 494 20.05 -17.55 -16.04
N GLN A 495 20.23 -18.74 -16.62
CA GLN A 495 19.16 -19.66 -16.99
C GLN A 495 19.33 -21.07 -16.39
N ASP A 496 20.49 -21.36 -15.82
CA ASP A 496 20.82 -22.67 -15.24
C ASP A 496 21.80 -22.55 -14.05
N LEU A 497 22.02 -23.66 -13.36
CA LEU A 497 22.86 -23.73 -12.17
C LEU A 497 24.35 -23.45 -12.46
N ALA A 498 24.85 -23.81 -13.64
CA ALA A 498 26.25 -23.57 -14.02
C ALA A 498 26.49 -22.08 -14.27
N GLN A 499 25.55 -21.40 -14.95
CA GLN A 499 25.55 -19.96 -15.15
C GLN A 499 25.40 -19.21 -13.82
N LEU A 500 24.56 -19.69 -12.91
CA LEU A 500 24.46 -19.13 -11.56
C LEU A 500 25.80 -19.23 -10.84
N ARG A 501 26.49 -20.38 -10.97
CA ARG A 501 27.81 -20.55 -10.39
C ARG A 501 28.85 -19.63 -11.06
N GLY A 502 28.67 -19.28 -12.33
CA GLY A 502 29.49 -18.32 -13.08
C GLY A 502 29.54 -16.90 -12.54
N VAL A 503 28.61 -16.50 -11.66
CA VAL A 503 28.59 -15.16 -11.02
C VAL A 503 29.92 -14.83 -10.31
N ASP A 504 30.63 -15.84 -9.81
CA ASP A 504 31.91 -15.66 -9.09
C ASP A 504 33.05 -15.15 -9.98
N ASN A 505 32.89 -15.26 -11.30
CA ASN A 505 33.85 -14.75 -12.28
C ASN A 505 33.82 -13.21 -12.35
N ASN A 506 32.72 -12.57 -11.97
CA ASN A 506 32.62 -11.11 -11.88
C ASN A 506 31.63 -10.67 -10.78
N LEU A 507 32.13 -10.54 -9.55
CA LEU A 507 31.32 -10.16 -8.39
C LEU A 507 30.78 -8.72 -8.41
N ASN A 508 31.27 -7.88 -9.32
CA ASN A 508 30.76 -6.52 -9.56
C ASN A 508 29.87 -6.45 -10.82
N GLY A 509 29.55 -7.61 -11.41
CA GLY A 509 28.74 -7.72 -12.61
C GLY A 509 27.26 -7.43 -12.39
N ARG A 510 26.51 -7.40 -13.49
CA ARG A 510 25.07 -7.20 -13.52
C ARG A 510 24.41 -8.48 -14.03
N TYR A 511 23.49 -9.02 -13.26
CA TYR A 511 22.88 -10.33 -13.51
C TYR A 511 21.37 -10.24 -13.43
N VAL A 512 20.70 -10.94 -14.33
CA VAL A 512 19.27 -11.23 -14.23
C VAL A 512 19.04 -12.72 -14.21
N LEU A 513 18.07 -13.17 -13.43
CA LEU A 513 17.60 -14.54 -13.48
C LEU A 513 16.53 -14.64 -14.59
N GLY A 514 16.88 -15.29 -15.70
CA GLY A 514 16.02 -15.41 -16.89
C GLY A 514 14.90 -16.44 -16.72
N ASN A 515 15.01 -17.40 -15.83
CA ASN A 515 13.96 -18.38 -15.55
C ASN A 515 14.13 -18.94 -14.14
N SER A 516 13.17 -19.73 -13.69
CA SER A 516 13.33 -20.46 -12.43
C SER A 516 14.40 -21.55 -12.56
N ILE A 517 15.30 -21.64 -11.57
CA ILE A 517 16.38 -22.64 -11.51
C ILE A 517 16.00 -23.74 -10.52
N ALA A 518 15.91 -24.97 -11.02
CA ALA A 518 15.76 -26.16 -10.19
C ALA A 518 17.14 -26.68 -9.73
N GLY A 519 17.40 -26.64 -8.43
CA GLY A 519 18.64 -27.10 -7.82
C GLY A 519 18.73 -28.60 -7.61
N ASN A 520 17.60 -29.33 -7.57
CA ASN A 520 17.53 -30.79 -7.46
C ASN A 520 18.36 -31.39 -6.29
N GLY A 521 18.47 -30.67 -5.17
CA GLY A 521 19.22 -31.08 -3.99
C GLY A 521 20.74 -30.94 -4.13
N ALA A 522 21.23 -30.24 -5.16
CA ALA A 522 22.65 -30.06 -5.40
C ALA A 522 23.35 -29.38 -4.20
N SER A 523 24.54 -29.87 -3.87
CA SER A 523 25.46 -29.16 -2.97
C SER A 523 26.03 -27.95 -3.69
N PHE A 524 25.81 -26.76 -3.15
CA PHE A 524 26.17 -25.50 -3.79
C PHE A 524 27.10 -24.68 -2.88
N LEU A 525 28.29 -24.36 -3.36
CA LEU A 525 29.20 -23.46 -2.65
C LEU A 525 28.66 -22.02 -2.73
N SER A 526 28.60 -21.31 -1.61
CA SER A 526 28.21 -19.89 -1.53
C SER A 526 28.87 -19.05 -2.62
N LEU A 527 28.07 -18.26 -3.36
CA LEU A 527 28.59 -17.19 -4.23
C LEU A 527 29.37 -16.20 -3.36
N ALA A 528 30.53 -15.73 -3.80
CA ALA A 528 31.38 -14.84 -3.02
C ALA A 528 31.72 -15.35 -1.60
N ASP A 529 31.90 -16.65 -1.39
CA ASP A 529 32.12 -17.30 -0.08
C ASP A 529 33.10 -16.54 0.87
N GLN A 530 34.26 -16.12 0.37
CA GLN A 530 35.28 -15.35 1.13
C GLN A 530 35.41 -13.88 0.64
N ARG A 531 34.46 -13.43 -0.19
CA ARG A 531 34.46 -12.10 -0.85
C ARG A 531 33.13 -11.41 -0.56
N SER A 532 32.82 -10.35 -1.29
CA SER A 532 31.50 -9.70 -1.26
C SER A 532 30.99 -9.51 -2.67
N PHE A 533 29.71 -9.77 -2.88
CA PHE A 533 29.02 -9.42 -4.11
C PHE A 533 28.72 -7.91 -4.11
N GLY A 534 29.37 -7.15 -4.99
CA GLY A 534 29.19 -5.71 -5.13
C GLY A 534 28.33 -5.30 -6.34
N GLY A 535 27.87 -6.28 -7.12
CA GLY A 535 27.12 -6.09 -8.35
C GLY A 535 25.61 -5.87 -8.17
N VAL A 536 24.87 -6.12 -9.26
CA VAL A 536 23.40 -6.12 -9.26
C VAL A 536 22.90 -7.51 -9.63
N PHE A 537 21.99 -8.06 -8.83
CA PHE A 537 21.33 -9.33 -9.08
C PHE A 537 19.81 -9.14 -9.00
N ASP A 538 19.17 -9.06 -10.17
CA ASP A 538 17.71 -8.95 -10.26
C ASP A 538 17.11 -10.31 -10.62
N GLY A 539 16.40 -10.93 -9.68
CA GLY A 539 15.74 -12.21 -9.90
C GLY A 539 14.57 -12.12 -10.89
N LEU A 540 14.11 -10.91 -11.25
CA LEU A 540 12.98 -10.68 -12.15
C LEU A 540 11.73 -11.50 -11.77
N GLY A 541 11.54 -11.80 -10.49
CA GLY A 541 10.43 -12.61 -9.95
C GLY A 541 10.63 -14.12 -10.04
N ASN A 542 11.74 -14.60 -10.60
CA ASN A 542 12.04 -16.03 -10.74
C ASN A 542 12.54 -16.65 -9.43
N SER A 543 12.48 -17.98 -9.36
CA SER A 543 12.87 -18.77 -8.19
C SER A 543 14.19 -19.50 -8.36
N ILE A 544 14.92 -19.68 -7.26
CA ILE A 544 15.98 -20.67 -7.11
C ILE A 544 15.51 -21.68 -6.07
N ASP A 545 15.46 -22.94 -6.47
CA ASP A 545 14.81 -23.99 -5.69
C ASP A 545 15.76 -25.12 -5.28
N ASN A 546 15.54 -25.70 -4.09
CA ASN A 546 16.08 -26.99 -3.66
C ASN A 546 17.61 -27.11 -3.77
N LEU A 547 18.32 -26.20 -3.09
CA LEU A 547 19.78 -26.23 -2.97
C LEU A 547 20.23 -26.48 -1.53
N SER A 548 21.30 -27.26 -1.39
CA SER A 548 22.04 -27.41 -0.13
C SER A 548 23.30 -26.55 -0.16
N VAL A 549 23.21 -25.36 0.42
CA VAL A 549 24.27 -24.35 0.41
C VAL A 549 25.25 -24.58 1.54
N TYR A 550 26.54 -24.53 1.23
CA TYR A 550 27.63 -24.55 2.19
C TYR A 550 28.67 -23.48 1.86
N GLY A 551 29.48 -23.10 2.85
CA GLY A 551 30.58 -22.16 2.70
C GLY A 551 31.80 -22.59 3.49
N THR A 552 32.96 -22.02 3.15
CA THR A 552 34.21 -22.13 3.92
C THR A 552 34.51 -20.84 4.70
N GLY A 553 33.74 -19.78 4.43
CA GLY A 553 33.88 -18.47 5.06
C GLY A 553 33.23 -18.35 6.43
N SER A 554 33.36 -17.15 7.01
CA SER A 554 32.62 -16.74 8.21
C SER A 554 31.20 -16.28 7.88
N ALA A 555 30.85 -16.10 6.60
CA ALA A 555 29.54 -15.65 6.17
C ALA A 555 29.02 -16.63 5.10
N ILE A 556 27.89 -17.26 5.37
CA ILE A 556 27.37 -18.39 4.58
C ILE A 556 25.92 -18.09 4.21
N GLY A 557 25.64 -18.20 2.92
CA GLY A 557 24.32 -18.12 2.30
C GLY A 557 24.44 -18.35 0.82
N LEU A 558 23.36 -18.22 0.04
CA LEU A 558 23.47 -18.26 -1.42
C LEU A 558 24.59 -17.30 -1.88
N PHE A 559 24.66 -16.12 -1.28
CA PHE A 559 25.81 -15.22 -1.26
C PHE A 559 26.49 -15.28 0.12
N GLY A 560 27.81 -15.37 0.18
CA GLY A 560 28.54 -15.26 1.44
C GLY A 560 28.34 -13.88 2.06
N ALA A 561 28.63 -12.83 1.29
CA ALA A 561 28.31 -11.45 1.66
C ALA A 561 27.74 -10.64 0.47
N ASN A 562 26.82 -9.73 0.77
CA ASN A 562 26.26 -8.75 -0.17
C ASN A 562 26.66 -7.33 0.23
N SER A 563 27.27 -6.59 -0.69
CA SER A 563 27.49 -5.15 -0.65
C SER A 563 26.83 -4.40 -1.82
N GLY A 564 26.19 -5.14 -2.73
CA GLY A 564 25.52 -4.63 -3.93
C GLY A 564 23.99 -4.57 -3.78
N ASP A 565 23.28 -4.81 -4.88
CA ASP A 565 21.81 -4.79 -4.95
C ASP A 565 21.27 -6.17 -5.37
N ILE A 566 20.50 -6.80 -4.48
CA ILE A 566 19.81 -8.07 -4.75
C ILE A 566 18.30 -7.83 -4.65
N ARG A 567 17.55 -8.11 -5.72
CA ARG A 567 16.11 -7.83 -5.72
C ARG A 567 15.27 -8.81 -6.53
N ASN A 568 13.96 -8.80 -6.28
CA ASN A 568 12.94 -9.58 -7.00
C ASN A 568 13.27 -11.08 -7.11
N LEU A 569 13.71 -11.69 -6.02
CA LEU A 569 14.21 -13.07 -6.02
C LEU A 569 13.38 -13.94 -5.08
N ASN A 570 12.98 -15.12 -5.56
CA ASN A 570 12.37 -16.14 -4.72
C ASN A 570 13.39 -17.26 -4.45
N LEU A 571 13.51 -17.65 -3.17
CA LEU A 571 14.30 -18.77 -2.71
C LEU A 571 13.36 -19.82 -2.14
N GLU A 572 13.38 -21.02 -2.69
CA GLU A 572 12.50 -22.10 -2.25
C GLU A 572 13.33 -23.31 -1.79
N ARG A 573 12.95 -23.91 -0.65
CA ARG A 573 13.58 -25.14 -0.14
C ARG A 573 15.12 -25.06 -0.06
N ILE A 574 15.64 -23.89 0.35
CA ILE A 574 17.07 -23.68 0.54
C ILE A 574 17.49 -24.21 1.92
N SER A 575 18.43 -25.14 1.94
CA SER A 575 19.07 -25.62 3.16
C SER A 575 20.46 -25.03 3.29
N VAL A 576 20.79 -24.43 4.43
CA VAL A 576 22.12 -23.85 4.71
C VAL A 576 22.66 -24.40 6.03
N SER A 577 23.94 -24.80 6.01
CA SER A 577 24.62 -25.31 7.20
C SER A 577 26.00 -24.67 7.39
N GLY A 578 26.28 -24.24 8.63
CA GLY A 578 27.60 -23.74 9.02
C GLY A 578 28.67 -24.83 9.23
N ALA A 579 28.29 -26.11 9.20
CA ALA A 579 29.11 -27.22 9.71
C ALA A 579 30.46 -27.42 8.98
N ARG A 580 30.63 -26.91 7.75
CA ARG A 580 31.85 -27.06 6.96
C ARG A 580 32.87 -25.92 7.14
N SER A 581 32.55 -24.88 7.91
CA SER A 581 33.47 -23.78 8.17
C SER A 581 34.30 -24.02 9.43
N ASP A 582 35.56 -23.64 9.39
CA ASP A 582 36.48 -23.65 10.53
C ASP A 582 36.63 -22.28 11.21
N ARG A 583 35.95 -21.24 10.68
CA ARG A 583 36.04 -19.86 11.18
C ARG A 583 35.29 -19.66 12.49
N LEU A 584 35.75 -18.70 13.28
CA LEU A 584 35.01 -18.16 14.43
C LEU A 584 34.02 -17.09 13.95
N ASN A 585 32.94 -16.86 14.70
CA ASN A 585 31.90 -15.87 14.40
C ASN A 585 31.18 -16.14 13.07
N LEU A 586 30.55 -17.31 12.94
CA LEU A 586 29.82 -17.68 11.73
C LEU A 586 28.51 -16.88 11.60
N GLN A 587 28.20 -16.41 10.40
CA GLN A 587 26.97 -15.70 10.06
C GLN A 587 26.26 -16.48 8.96
N VAL A 588 25.09 -17.03 9.25
CA VAL A 588 24.41 -17.95 8.33
C VAL A 588 23.02 -17.41 7.99
N GLY A 589 22.72 -17.33 6.69
CA GLY A 589 21.38 -17.00 6.18
C GLY A 589 21.09 -17.69 4.85
N SER A 590 19.81 -17.89 4.48
CA SER A 590 19.49 -18.56 3.22
C SER A 590 19.95 -17.78 1.99
N LEU A 591 19.81 -16.45 2.02
CA LEU A 591 20.27 -15.56 0.96
C LEU A 591 21.70 -15.10 1.20
N ALA A 592 21.98 -14.54 2.39
CA ALA A 592 23.25 -13.91 2.68
C ALA A 592 23.75 -14.20 4.09
N GLY A 593 25.03 -14.50 4.26
CA GLY A 593 25.64 -14.49 5.59
C GLY A 593 25.72 -13.08 6.16
N ARG A 594 26.23 -12.14 5.35
CA ARG A 594 26.36 -10.71 5.70
C ARG A 594 25.74 -9.81 4.63
N ASN A 595 25.05 -8.75 5.05
CA ASN A 595 24.53 -7.71 4.17
C ASN A 595 24.99 -6.31 4.61
N THR A 596 25.60 -5.55 3.71
CA THR A 596 25.83 -4.09 3.82
C THR A 596 25.22 -3.33 2.64
N GLY A 597 24.64 -4.05 1.67
CA GLY A 597 23.98 -3.52 0.48
C GLY A 597 22.46 -3.48 0.60
N ARG A 598 21.77 -3.46 -0.56
CA ARG A 598 20.31 -3.46 -0.67
C ARG A 598 19.80 -4.88 -0.96
N ILE A 599 18.79 -5.28 -0.20
CA ILE A 599 17.96 -6.46 -0.45
C ILE A 599 16.51 -5.98 -0.55
N ASP A 600 15.86 -6.16 -1.70
CA ASP A 600 14.51 -5.65 -1.93
C ASP A 600 13.61 -6.65 -2.65
N ASN A 601 12.42 -6.92 -2.12
CA ASN A 601 11.48 -7.89 -2.68
C ASN A 601 12.13 -9.29 -2.85
N VAL A 602 12.75 -9.80 -1.78
CA VAL A 602 13.34 -11.14 -1.74
C VAL A 602 12.61 -12.01 -0.73
N LYS A 603 12.16 -13.18 -1.18
CA LYS A 603 11.33 -14.08 -0.38
C LYS A 603 11.96 -15.45 -0.30
N ALA A 604 12.14 -15.95 0.92
CA ALA A 604 12.62 -17.29 1.16
C ALA A 604 11.53 -18.14 1.81
N SER A 605 11.23 -19.30 1.24
CA SER A 605 10.19 -20.20 1.74
C SER A 605 10.72 -21.61 1.94
N GLN A 606 10.22 -22.27 2.98
CA GLN A 606 10.65 -23.61 3.39
C GLN A 606 12.17 -23.71 3.62
N VAL A 607 12.78 -22.67 4.18
CA VAL A 607 14.23 -22.67 4.46
C VAL A 607 14.55 -23.58 5.64
N THR A 608 15.74 -24.15 5.62
CA THR A 608 16.33 -24.84 6.78
C THR A 608 17.70 -24.26 7.04
N VAL A 609 17.86 -23.50 8.12
CA VAL A 609 19.14 -22.91 8.54
C VAL A 609 19.60 -23.59 9.82
N THR A 610 20.82 -24.11 9.83
CA THR A 610 21.39 -24.84 10.96
C THR A 610 22.74 -24.25 11.36
N GLY A 611 22.91 -24.04 12.68
CA GLY A 611 24.19 -23.66 13.28
C GLY A 611 25.26 -24.75 13.20
N ALA A 612 26.41 -24.45 13.77
CA ALA A 612 27.59 -25.29 13.89
C ALA A 612 28.31 -25.06 15.23
N SER A 613 29.38 -25.78 15.50
CA SER A 613 30.05 -25.79 16.80
C SER A 613 30.92 -24.55 17.11
N ARG A 614 30.67 -23.39 16.47
CA ARG A 614 31.53 -22.19 16.54
C ARG A 614 30.67 -20.93 16.58
N PHE A 615 30.76 -20.17 17.67
CA PHE A 615 30.04 -18.90 17.94
C PHE A 615 29.35 -18.29 16.72
N GLU A 616 28.01 -18.28 16.68
CA GLU A 616 27.30 -17.93 15.45
C GLU A 616 26.03 -17.08 15.58
N THR A 617 25.74 -16.43 14.46
CA THR A 617 24.52 -15.69 14.16
C THR A 617 23.73 -16.38 13.06
N LEU A 618 22.45 -16.67 13.31
CA LEU A 618 21.57 -17.36 12.36
C LEU A 618 20.40 -16.48 11.95
N GLY A 619 20.17 -16.31 10.66
CA GLY A 619 18.96 -15.68 10.12
C GLY A 619 18.26 -16.58 9.13
N GLY A 620 16.92 -16.56 9.08
CA GLY A 620 16.22 -17.32 8.04
C GLY A 620 16.54 -16.83 6.63
N LEU A 621 16.75 -15.51 6.43
CA LEU A 621 17.17 -14.92 5.16
C LEU A 621 18.61 -14.39 5.20
N VAL A 622 18.95 -13.61 6.23
CA VAL A 622 20.25 -12.95 6.36
C VAL A 622 20.85 -13.19 7.74
N GLY A 623 22.11 -13.64 7.83
CA GLY A 623 22.79 -13.76 9.12
C GLY A 623 22.90 -12.41 9.84
N THR A 624 23.66 -11.48 9.27
CA THR A 624 23.87 -10.14 9.85
C THR A 624 23.68 -9.04 8.80
N ASN A 625 22.79 -8.09 9.08
CA ASN A 625 22.62 -6.82 8.36
C ASN A 625 23.40 -5.71 9.08
N LEU A 626 24.28 -5.00 8.37
CA LEU A 626 25.28 -4.12 8.95
C LEU A 626 25.29 -2.73 8.32
N GLU A 627 25.68 -1.74 9.12
CA GLU A 627 25.99 -0.38 8.69
C GLU A 627 24.84 0.25 7.90
N GLN A 628 24.96 0.44 6.59
CA GLN A 628 23.93 1.02 5.73
C GLN A 628 23.05 -0.03 5.02
N GLY A 629 23.18 -1.30 5.38
CA GLY A 629 22.43 -2.40 4.80
C GLY A 629 20.92 -2.21 4.98
N SER A 630 20.18 -2.37 3.88
CA SER A 630 18.73 -2.25 3.84
C SER A 630 18.08 -3.55 3.39
N ILE A 631 17.03 -3.95 4.11
CA ILE A 631 16.19 -5.10 3.78
C ILE A 631 14.75 -4.61 3.71
N THR A 632 14.16 -4.66 2.52
CA THR A 632 12.81 -4.14 2.25
C THR A 632 11.95 -5.16 1.52
N ASN A 633 10.66 -5.21 1.84
CA ASN A 633 9.69 -6.11 1.19
C ASN A 633 10.13 -7.59 1.23
N ALA A 634 10.82 -7.99 2.29
CA ALA A 634 11.43 -9.31 2.39
C ALA A 634 10.58 -10.27 3.23
N ALA A 635 10.68 -11.57 2.92
CA ALA A 635 9.99 -12.60 3.68
C ALA A 635 10.86 -13.83 3.92
N ALA A 636 10.70 -14.48 5.08
CA ALA A 636 11.29 -15.79 5.37
C ALA A 636 10.28 -16.73 6.04
N SER A 637 10.22 -17.99 5.60
CA SER A 637 9.49 -19.06 6.29
C SER A 637 10.25 -20.38 6.31
N GLY A 638 10.12 -21.14 7.40
CA GLY A 638 10.81 -22.42 7.58
C GLY A 638 11.34 -22.64 9.00
N ASN A 639 12.50 -23.27 9.11
CA ASN A 639 13.12 -23.65 10.38
C ASN A 639 14.52 -23.05 10.53
N VAL A 640 14.81 -22.48 11.69
CA VAL A 640 16.17 -22.08 12.09
C VAL A 640 16.51 -22.79 13.40
N THR A 641 17.55 -23.62 13.36
CA THR A 641 17.98 -24.42 14.52
C THR A 641 19.36 -23.98 14.98
N GLY A 642 19.43 -23.40 16.18
CA GLY A 642 20.66 -23.05 16.86
C GLY A 642 21.18 -24.17 17.75
N ASP A 643 22.49 -24.18 18.00
CA ASP A 643 23.15 -25.06 18.96
C ASP A 643 23.74 -24.29 20.15
N SER A 644 24.58 -24.94 20.97
CA SER A 644 25.17 -24.34 22.16
C SER A 644 26.09 -23.14 21.88
N SER A 645 26.52 -22.98 20.63
CA SER A 645 27.41 -21.93 20.15
C SER A 645 26.63 -20.74 19.57
N THR A 646 25.31 -20.87 19.40
CA THR A 646 24.48 -19.82 18.83
C THR A 646 24.21 -18.74 19.86
N TYR A 647 24.66 -17.51 19.57
CA TYR A 647 24.43 -16.36 20.45
C TYR A 647 23.26 -15.49 19.98
N ALA A 648 23.03 -15.40 18.66
CA ALA A 648 21.94 -14.61 18.08
C ALA A 648 21.23 -15.38 16.97
N MET A 649 19.90 -15.36 16.98
CA MET A 649 19.11 -15.93 15.90
C MET A 649 17.82 -15.19 15.63
N GLY A 650 17.43 -15.09 14.36
CA GLY A 650 16.12 -14.55 14.01
C GLY A 650 15.49 -15.16 12.78
N GLY A 651 14.16 -15.04 12.70
CA GLY A 651 13.40 -15.66 11.61
C GLY A 651 13.68 -15.04 10.25
N LEU A 652 13.95 -13.74 10.18
CA LEU A 652 14.42 -13.08 8.95
C LEU A 652 15.90 -12.76 9.02
N VAL A 653 16.32 -12.11 10.11
CA VAL A 653 17.69 -11.61 10.30
C VAL A 653 18.24 -12.05 11.65
N GLY A 654 19.46 -12.56 11.73
CA GLY A 654 20.08 -12.85 13.02
C GLY A 654 20.41 -11.58 13.79
N GLU A 655 21.10 -10.64 13.15
CA GLU A 655 21.44 -9.34 13.73
C GLU A 655 21.27 -8.18 12.75
N ASN A 656 20.73 -7.07 13.22
CA ASN A 656 20.56 -5.80 12.51
C ASN A 656 21.34 -4.71 13.27
N LEU A 657 22.53 -4.34 12.79
CA LEU A 657 23.49 -3.53 13.54
C LEU A 657 23.88 -2.25 12.77
N GLY A 658 23.53 -1.11 13.33
CA GLY A 658 24.03 0.20 12.92
C GLY A 658 25.32 0.58 13.65
N SER A 659 26.05 1.54 13.08
CA SER A 659 27.29 2.09 13.62
C SER A 659 27.40 3.58 13.28
N GLY A 660 28.52 4.22 13.63
CA GLY A 660 28.80 5.59 13.18
C GLY A 660 28.90 5.73 11.65
N ARG A 661 29.01 4.62 10.91
CA ARG A 661 29.09 4.61 9.44
C ARG A 661 27.73 4.55 8.74
N GLY A 662 26.67 4.15 9.44
CA GLY A 662 25.35 3.96 8.83
C GLY A 662 24.35 3.30 9.77
N VAL A 663 23.07 3.40 9.44
CA VAL A 663 21.98 2.81 10.22
C VAL A 663 21.33 1.67 9.44
N ALA A 664 21.46 0.47 9.96
CA ALA A 664 20.92 -0.73 9.34
C ALA A 664 19.38 -0.69 9.46
N SER A 665 18.68 -1.12 8.41
CA SER A 665 17.22 -0.98 8.35
C SER A 665 16.52 -2.22 7.80
N ILE A 666 15.38 -2.54 8.43
CA ILE A 666 14.43 -3.56 7.96
C ILE A 666 13.07 -2.90 7.88
N SER A 667 12.40 -2.99 6.73
CA SER A 667 11.05 -2.44 6.58
C SER A 667 10.14 -3.27 5.68
N ASN A 668 8.83 -3.18 5.90
CA ASN A 668 7.80 -3.88 5.13
C ASN A 668 8.08 -5.39 5.01
N SER A 669 8.63 -6.00 6.06
CA SER A 669 9.16 -7.36 6.00
C SER A 669 8.47 -8.27 7.01
N GLN A 670 8.49 -9.57 6.73
CA GLN A 670 7.80 -10.55 7.54
C GLN A 670 8.59 -11.85 7.74
N SER A 671 8.34 -12.51 8.86
CA SER A 671 8.84 -13.87 9.12
C SER A 671 7.73 -14.78 9.61
N ASP A 672 7.77 -16.04 9.18
CA ASP A 672 6.96 -17.14 9.70
C ASP A 672 7.86 -18.36 9.90
N VAL A 673 8.62 -18.33 10.99
CA VAL A 673 9.73 -19.26 11.23
C VAL A 673 9.60 -19.90 12.60
N THR A 674 9.92 -21.20 12.65
CA THR A 674 10.12 -21.91 13.91
C THR A 674 11.59 -21.83 14.31
N LEU A 675 11.86 -21.21 15.47
CA LEU A 675 13.17 -21.14 16.09
C LEU A 675 13.31 -22.20 17.17
N ARG A 676 14.33 -23.05 17.08
CA ARG A 676 14.65 -24.08 18.08
C ARG A 676 16.13 -24.07 18.44
N GLY A 677 16.46 -24.47 19.65
CA GLY A 677 17.85 -24.62 20.05
C GLY A 677 18.06 -24.87 21.54
N ARG A 678 19.30 -25.22 21.89
CA ARG A 678 19.76 -25.38 23.27
C ARG A 678 21.07 -24.62 23.44
N SER A 679 21.07 -23.56 24.26
CA SER A 679 22.25 -22.72 24.50
C SER A 679 22.18 -22.09 25.88
N SER A 680 23.31 -21.92 26.56
CA SER A 680 23.37 -21.23 27.86
C SER A 680 23.32 -19.70 27.75
N HIS A 681 23.30 -19.15 26.53
CA HIS A 681 23.18 -17.70 26.28
C HIS A 681 22.75 -17.45 24.83
N VAL A 682 21.44 -17.48 24.56
CA VAL A 682 20.90 -17.18 23.22
C VAL A 682 19.99 -15.96 23.22
N ILE A 683 20.14 -15.12 22.20
CA ILE A 683 19.26 -14.02 21.87
C ILE A 683 18.45 -14.44 20.64
N ALA A 684 17.15 -14.67 20.80
CA ALA A 684 16.28 -15.12 19.73
C ALA A 684 15.12 -14.17 19.50
N GLY A 685 14.88 -13.80 18.24
CA GLY A 685 13.76 -12.96 17.84
C GLY A 685 13.01 -13.51 16.64
N GLY A 686 11.68 -13.57 16.70
CA GLY A 686 10.92 -14.16 15.58
C GLY A 686 11.14 -13.46 14.24
N LEU A 687 11.47 -12.16 14.22
CA LEU A 687 11.97 -11.45 13.03
C LEU A 687 13.48 -11.24 13.09
N VAL A 688 13.99 -10.67 14.19
CA VAL A 688 15.39 -10.24 14.34
C VAL A 688 15.95 -10.68 15.69
N GLY A 689 17.08 -11.39 15.74
CA GLY A 689 17.72 -11.71 17.02
C GLY A 689 18.14 -10.45 17.79
N VAL A 690 19.11 -9.70 17.27
CA VAL A 690 19.61 -8.45 17.87
C VAL A 690 19.36 -7.27 16.95
N ASN A 691 18.80 -6.19 17.48
CA ASN A 691 18.68 -4.90 16.80
C ASN A 691 19.46 -3.83 17.60
N ARG A 692 20.63 -3.42 17.09
CA ARG A 692 21.51 -2.47 17.80
C ARG A 692 21.76 -1.23 16.95
N ASN A 693 21.47 -0.04 17.47
CA ASN A 693 21.60 1.24 16.76
C ASN A 693 20.94 1.22 15.36
N ALA A 694 19.84 0.48 15.22
CA ALA A 694 19.22 0.12 13.95
C ALA A 694 17.69 0.23 14.00
N ARG A 695 17.05 0.22 12.83
CA ARG A 695 15.61 0.50 12.69
C ARG A 695 14.85 -0.69 12.13
N ILE A 696 13.68 -0.94 12.70
CA ILE A 696 12.70 -1.90 12.18
C ILE A 696 11.35 -1.21 12.10
N SER A 697 10.73 -1.20 10.92
CA SER A 697 9.43 -0.57 10.71
C SER A 697 8.47 -1.40 9.86
N ASN A 698 7.16 -1.23 10.06
CA ASN A 698 6.12 -1.84 9.23
C ASN A 698 6.31 -3.35 9.03
N SER A 699 6.75 -4.07 10.07
CA SER A 699 7.21 -5.45 9.96
C SER A 699 6.54 -6.33 11.00
N ARG A 700 6.40 -7.62 10.68
CA ARG A 700 5.67 -8.58 11.52
C ARG A 700 6.33 -9.94 11.61
N SER A 701 6.08 -10.66 12.70
CA SER A 701 6.55 -12.03 12.89
C SER A 701 5.42 -12.98 13.31
N ALA A 702 5.51 -14.20 12.82
CA ALA A 702 4.69 -15.37 13.16
C ALA A 702 5.59 -16.60 13.35
N GLY A 703 5.00 -17.73 13.71
CA GLY A 703 5.71 -18.97 14.02
C GLY A 703 5.85 -19.22 15.52
N SER A 704 6.95 -19.87 15.93
CA SER A 704 7.17 -20.27 17.33
C SER A 704 8.64 -20.19 17.73
N ILE A 705 8.88 -19.95 19.02
CA ILE A 705 10.22 -19.98 19.62
C ILE A 705 10.20 -20.98 20.78
N GLU A 706 11.00 -22.04 20.66
CA GLU A 706 11.20 -23.03 21.72
C GLU A 706 12.69 -23.19 22.02
N MET A 707 13.12 -22.64 23.17
CA MET A 707 14.54 -22.57 23.55
C MET A 707 14.76 -23.09 24.98
N ASN A 708 15.90 -23.74 25.20
CA ASN A 708 16.30 -24.22 26.53
C ASN A 708 17.70 -23.70 26.89
N GLY A 709 17.81 -22.97 28.00
CA GLY A 709 19.01 -22.21 28.32
C GLY A 709 18.91 -21.26 29.51
N ASP A 710 20.02 -21.03 30.20
CA ASP A 710 20.10 -19.90 31.14
C ASP A 710 20.31 -18.58 30.37
N ALA A 711 20.00 -17.44 30.99
CA ALA A 711 20.27 -16.08 30.52
C ALA A 711 19.80 -15.74 29.09
N MET A 712 18.71 -16.36 28.61
CA MET A 712 18.19 -16.16 27.25
C MET A 712 17.40 -14.85 27.11
N MET A 713 17.44 -14.22 25.93
CA MET A 713 16.60 -13.09 25.57
C MET A 713 15.70 -13.50 24.41
N LEU A 714 14.41 -13.74 24.70
CA LEU A 714 13.46 -14.25 23.72
C LEU A 714 12.41 -13.19 23.39
N GLY A 715 12.33 -12.79 22.13
CA GLY A 715 11.35 -11.82 21.65
C GLY A 715 10.53 -12.39 20.50
N GLY A 716 9.23 -12.20 20.51
CA GLY A 716 8.42 -12.68 19.37
C GLY A 716 8.75 -11.93 18.07
N LEU A 717 9.20 -10.68 18.15
CA LEU A 717 9.77 -9.93 17.02
C LEU A 717 11.29 -9.77 17.16
N VAL A 718 11.75 -9.24 18.29
CA VAL A 718 13.17 -8.88 18.53
C VAL A 718 13.68 -9.46 19.84
N GLY A 719 14.75 -10.25 19.84
CA GLY A 719 15.34 -10.75 21.09
C GLY A 719 15.91 -9.63 21.97
N LEU A 720 16.85 -8.86 21.42
CA LEU A 720 17.49 -7.71 22.05
C LEU A 720 17.35 -6.46 21.18
N SER A 721 16.80 -5.38 21.73
CA SER A 721 16.80 -4.04 21.12
C SER A 721 17.66 -3.11 21.97
N GLU A 722 18.77 -2.62 21.41
CA GLU A 722 19.76 -1.84 22.16
C GLU A 722 20.22 -0.59 21.41
N GLY A 723 20.43 0.51 22.11
CA GLY A 723 21.16 1.67 21.58
C GLY A 723 20.58 3.00 22.00
N THR A 724 20.91 4.03 21.22
CA THR A 724 20.49 5.41 21.47
C THR A 724 19.14 5.73 20.82
N SER A 725 18.78 7.01 20.70
CA SER A 725 17.56 7.49 20.03
C SER A 725 17.39 7.03 18.58
N VAL A 726 18.45 6.53 17.94
CA VAL A 726 18.43 5.94 16.59
C VAL A 726 17.71 4.59 16.58
N THR A 727 17.85 3.80 17.66
CA THR A 727 17.24 2.48 17.79
C THR A 727 15.73 2.64 17.96
N ARG A 728 14.97 2.17 16.96
CA ARG A 728 13.51 2.33 16.93
C ARG A 728 12.80 1.12 16.34
N LEU A 729 11.72 0.71 17.01
CA LEU A 729 10.73 -0.24 16.53
C LEU A 729 9.40 0.52 16.34
N SER A 730 8.87 0.56 15.13
CA SER A 730 7.65 1.33 14.82
C SER A 730 6.70 0.62 13.86
N ASN A 731 5.41 0.57 14.20
CA ASN A 731 4.39 -0.14 13.40
C ASN A 731 4.77 -1.62 13.25
N VAL A 732 4.93 -2.30 14.38
CA VAL A 732 5.41 -3.68 14.43
C VAL A 732 4.44 -4.58 15.18
N SER A 733 4.37 -5.84 14.78
CA SER A 733 3.50 -6.82 15.43
C SER A 733 4.11 -8.21 15.50
N SER A 734 3.73 -8.99 16.51
CA SER A 734 4.16 -10.37 16.66
C SER A 734 2.99 -11.25 17.12
N SER A 735 2.80 -12.38 16.46
CA SER A 735 1.91 -13.47 16.89
C SER A 735 2.67 -14.73 17.32
N VAL A 736 3.98 -14.60 17.59
CA VAL A 736 4.86 -15.73 17.90
C VAL A 736 4.58 -16.27 19.29
N SER A 737 4.37 -17.58 19.40
CA SER A 737 4.29 -18.27 20.69
C SER A 737 5.68 -18.58 21.22
N ILE A 738 5.94 -18.23 22.49
CA ILE A 738 7.26 -18.34 23.12
C ILE A 738 7.22 -19.33 24.27
N LYS A 739 8.13 -20.30 24.24
CA LYS A 739 8.39 -21.24 25.32
C LYS A 739 9.89 -21.30 25.61
N GLY A 740 10.28 -20.82 26.79
CA GLY A 740 11.67 -20.83 27.24
C GLY A 740 11.85 -21.56 28.57
N SER A 741 12.88 -22.39 28.71
CA SER A 741 13.26 -22.98 30.00
C SER A 741 14.66 -22.52 30.43
N GLY A 742 14.86 -22.29 31.74
CA GLY A 742 16.14 -21.87 32.33
C GLY A 742 16.06 -20.55 33.11
N ARG A 743 17.15 -20.22 33.82
CA ARG A 743 17.24 -19.10 34.78
C ARG A 743 17.65 -17.80 34.11
N ASN A 744 17.34 -16.67 34.75
CA ASN A 744 17.87 -15.34 34.38
C ASN A 744 17.49 -14.86 32.96
N GLY A 745 16.48 -15.46 32.33
CA GLY A 745 16.01 -15.07 31.00
C GLY A 745 15.03 -13.89 31.00
N TYR A 746 14.93 -13.21 29.84
CA TYR A 746 13.97 -12.14 29.57
C TYR A 746 13.12 -12.48 28.36
N TYR A 747 11.82 -12.75 28.56
CA TYR A 747 10.93 -13.19 27.48
C TYR A 747 9.81 -12.16 27.24
N GLY A 748 9.63 -11.75 26.00
CA GLY A 748 8.57 -10.83 25.59
C GLY A 748 7.90 -11.25 24.30
N GLY A 749 6.57 -11.18 24.23
CA GLY A 749 5.83 -11.53 23.01
C GLY A 749 6.18 -10.65 21.80
N LEU A 750 6.79 -9.48 22.00
CA LEU A 750 7.42 -8.66 20.96
C LEU A 750 8.93 -8.53 21.18
N VAL A 751 9.38 -8.08 22.35
CA VAL A 751 10.81 -7.81 22.63
C VAL A 751 11.28 -8.53 23.89
N GLY A 752 12.36 -9.30 23.83
CA GLY A 752 12.92 -9.92 25.04
C GLY A 752 13.47 -8.87 26.00
N PHE A 753 14.50 -8.15 25.56
CA PHE A 753 15.11 -7.05 26.30
C PHE A 753 15.21 -5.79 25.44
N ASN A 754 14.69 -4.66 25.94
CA ASN A 754 14.83 -3.34 25.34
C ASN A 754 15.69 -2.43 26.23
N ASN A 755 16.80 -1.93 25.69
CA ASN A 755 17.75 -1.06 26.36
C ASN A 755 17.95 0.24 25.55
N GLY A 756 17.22 1.29 25.93
CA GLY A 756 17.30 2.63 25.31
C GLY A 756 16.53 2.83 24.00
N GLY A 757 16.10 1.75 23.33
CA GLY A 757 15.33 1.83 22.08
C GLY A 757 13.88 2.30 22.29
N ALA A 758 13.34 3.08 21.35
CA ALA A 758 11.93 3.47 21.37
C ALA A 758 11.05 2.40 20.70
N VAL A 759 9.96 2.01 21.36
CA VAL A 759 8.96 1.05 20.84
C VAL A 759 7.62 1.76 20.72
N SER A 760 7.08 1.82 19.50
CA SER A 760 5.86 2.58 19.21
C SER A 760 4.94 1.87 18.23
N ASN A 761 3.62 2.03 18.41
CA ASN A 761 2.59 1.41 17.56
C ASN A 761 2.84 -0.11 17.43
N ALA A 762 2.82 -0.77 18.57
CA ALA A 762 3.37 -2.11 18.75
C ALA A 762 2.33 -3.07 19.34
N SER A 763 2.25 -4.29 18.83
CA SER A 763 1.30 -5.30 19.36
C SER A 763 1.90 -6.69 19.45
N ALA A 764 1.51 -7.45 20.48
CA ALA A 764 1.84 -8.87 20.63
C ALA A 764 0.61 -9.69 21.02
N SER A 765 0.38 -10.81 20.30
CA SER A 765 -0.78 -11.69 20.54
C SER A 765 -0.43 -13.13 20.86
N GLY A 766 0.83 -13.55 20.70
CA GLY A 766 1.28 -14.90 21.03
C GLY A 766 1.47 -15.11 22.54
N ASP A 767 1.26 -16.34 23.00
CA ASP A 767 1.44 -16.71 24.41
C ASP A 767 2.92 -16.75 24.79
N VAL A 768 3.22 -16.37 26.05
CA VAL A 768 4.59 -16.35 26.59
C VAL A 768 4.65 -17.24 27.83
N THR A 769 5.43 -18.32 27.75
CA THR A 769 5.58 -19.29 28.84
C THR A 769 7.04 -19.45 29.27
N SER A 770 7.27 -19.50 30.58
CA SER A 770 8.57 -19.74 31.21
C SER A 770 8.48 -20.61 32.45
N ASP A 771 9.53 -21.37 32.74
CA ASP A 771 9.66 -22.18 33.96
C ASP A 771 10.51 -21.53 35.07
N ASN A 772 11.37 -20.54 34.75
CA ASN A 772 12.31 -19.94 35.72
C ASN A 772 12.97 -18.62 35.27
N ALA A 773 12.31 -17.83 34.41
CA ALA A 773 12.90 -16.59 33.89
C ALA A 773 13.11 -15.52 34.98
N GLN A 774 13.90 -14.49 34.68
CA GLN A 774 13.96 -13.30 35.52
C GLN A 774 12.75 -12.40 35.27
N ALA A 775 12.42 -12.12 34.01
CA ALA A 775 11.25 -11.32 33.68
C ALA A 775 10.52 -11.85 32.44
N ILE A 776 9.20 -11.91 32.50
CA ILE A 776 8.35 -12.23 31.35
C ILE A 776 7.26 -11.19 31.17
N GLY A 777 7.04 -10.78 29.92
CA GLY A 777 6.01 -9.84 29.52
C GLY A 777 5.25 -10.30 28.29
N GLY A 778 3.97 -9.98 28.18
CA GLY A 778 3.22 -10.26 26.93
C GLY A 778 3.73 -9.43 25.75
N LEU A 779 4.30 -8.24 25.98
CA LEU A 779 4.97 -7.43 24.96
C LEU A 779 6.50 -7.42 25.15
N ILE A 780 6.98 -7.00 26.33
CA ILE A 780 8.40 -6.82 26.61
C ILE A 780 8.82 -7.57 27.88
N GLY A 781 9.88 -8.39 27.83
CA GLY A 781 10.42 -9.02 29.04
C GLY A 781 10.98 -7.98 30.03
N HIS A 782 11.97 -7.21 29.58
CA HIS A 782 12.57 -6.11 30.33
C HIS A 782 12.71 -4.86 29.47
N ASN A 783 12.23 -3.71 29.97
CA ASN A 783 12.38 -2.40 29.37
C ASN A 783 13.22 -1.48 30.27
N SER A 784 14.41 -1.11 29.81
CA SER A 784 15.35 -0.24 30.51
C SER A 784 15.62 1.02 29.68
N SER A 785 15.31 2.19 30.23
CA SER A 785 15.49 3.49 29.56
C SER A 785 14.83 3.64 28.18
N GLY A 786 13.91 2.74 27.82
CA GLY A 786 13.21 2.74 26.54
C GLY A 786 11.83 3.39 26.66
N ALA A 787 11.50 4.27 25.70
CA ALA A 787 10.15 4.83 25.61
C ALA A 787 9.21 3.81 24.96
N LEU A 788 8.05 3.57 25.58
CA LEU A 788 7.00 2.69 25.07
C LEU A 788 5.73 3.49 24.85
N SER A 789 5.19 3.50 23.63
CA SER A 789 3.96 4.23 23.33
C SER A 789 3.02 3.50 22.38
N ASN A 790 1.72 3.67 22.58
CA ASN A 790 0.66 3.09 21.71
C ASN A 790 0.88 1.59 21.51
N ALA A 791 0.91 0.84 22.62
CA ALA A 791 1.31 -0.55 22.59
C ALA A 791 0.34 -1.46 23.34
N SER A 792 0.17 -2.70 22.86
CA SER A 792 -0.79 -3.64 23.44
C SER A 792 -0.30 -5.09 23.45
N ALA A 793 -0.72 -5.86 24.45
CA ALA A 793 -0.50 -7.30 24.53
C ALA A 793 -1.79 -8.06 24.85
N SER A 794 -2.09 -9.11 24.09
CA SER A 794 -3.29 -9.94 24.29
C SER A 794 -3.02 -11.42 24.53
N GLY A 795 -1.79 -11.89 24.32
CA GLY A 795 -1.39 -13.27 24.62
C GLY A 795 -1.33 -13.53 26.13
N ASN A 796 -1.57 -14.77 26.54
CA ASN A 796 -1.47 -15.18 27.93
C ASN A 796 -0.01 -15.26 28.37
N VAL A 797 0.24 -14.93 29.64
CA VAL A 797 1.58 -14.95 30.24
C VAL A 797 1.61 -15.93 31.40
N THR A 798 2.44 -16.96 31.30
CA THR A 798 2.57 -18.01 32.33
C THR A 798 4.01 -18.16 32.79
N GLY A 799 4.28 -17.92 34.07
CA GLY A 799 5.62 -18.04 34.65
C GLY A 799 5.68 -18.99 35.85
N GLY A 800 6.40 -20.10 35.71
CA GLY A 800 6.88 -20.90 36.83
C GLY A 800 8.09 -20.24 37.47
N ARG A 801 8.16 -20.14 38.82
CA ARG A 801 9.31 -19.63 39.60
C ARG A 801 9.98 -18.35 39.08
N THR A 802 9.27 -17.56 38.28
CA THR A 802 9.80 -16.43 37.53
C THR A 802 9.75 -15.19 38.42
N GLN A 803 10.80 -14.37 38.46
CA GLN A 803 10.84 -13.28 39.44
C GLN A 803 9.77 -12.20 39.18
N TRP A 804 9.66 -11.73 37.93
CA TRP A 804 8.70 -10.68 37.57
C TRP A 804 7.86 -11.08 36.37
N ILE A 805 6.54 -11.00 36.52
CA ILE A 805 5.58 -11.41 35.50
C ILE A 805 4.63 -10.25 35.22
N GLY A 806 4.56 -9.81 33.96
CA GLY A 806 3.65 -8.74 33.52
C GLY A 806 2.83 -9.13 32.30
N GLY A 807 1.57 -8.71 32.19
CA GLY A 807 0.80 -8.91 30.96
C GLY A 807 1.32 -8.09 29.78
N LEU A 808 1.95 -6.94 30.01
CA LEU A 808 2.63 -6.14 29.00
C LEU A 808 4.15 -6.19 29.17
N VAL A 809 4.65 -5.79 30.35
CA VAL A 809 6.09 -5.68 30.64
C VAL A 809 6.47 -6.46 31.90
N GLY A 810 7.45 -7.36 31.84
CA GLY A 810 7.92 -8.06 33.04
C GLY A 810 8.57 -7.09 34.04
N PHE A 811 9.60 -6.39 33.60
CA PHE A 811 10.30 -5.35 34.38
C PHE A 811 10.44 -4.05 33.59
N ASN A 812 9.99 -2.94 34.15
CA ASN A 812 10.11 -1.60 33.58
C ASN A 812 10.97 -0.70 34.48
N GLN A 813 12.08 -0.20 33.95
CA GLN A 813 13.08 0.57 34.68
C GLN A 813 13.45 1.87 33.96
N ARG A 814 13.46 3.00 34.69
CA ARG A 814 13.87 4.32 34.18
C ARG A 814 13.22 4.69 32.84
N SER A 815 11.95 4.30 32.66
CA SER A 815 11.27 4.32 31.37
C SER A 815 9.93 5.04 31.46
N ALA A 816 9.41 5.47 30.31
CA ALA A 816 8.07 6.05 30.18
C ALA A 816 7.20 5.16 29.30
N ALA A 817 6.04 4.76 29.80
CA ALA A 817 5.02 4.04 29.03
C ALA A 817 3.73 4.84 28.94
N SER A 818 3.24 5.08 27.71
CA SER A 818 2.03 5.87 27.45
C SER A 818 1.08 5.18 26.47
N ASN A 819 -0.24 5.26 26.74
CA ASN A 819 -1.26 4.64 25.90
C ASN A 819 -1.00 3.14 25.71
N VAL A 820 -0.92 2.42 26.82
CA VAL A 820 -0.55 1.00 26.84
C VAL A 820 -1.64 0.13 27.45
N SER A 821 -1.81 -1.09 26.94
CA SER A 821 -2.85 -1.99 27.42
C SER A 821 -2.43 -3.47 27.43
N ALA A 822 -2.95 -4.25 28.38
CA ALA A 822 -2.83 -5.70 28.39
C ALA A 822 -4.17 -6.39 28.71
N SER A 823 -4.50 -7.44 27.96
CA SER A 823 -5.76 -8.18 28.13
C SER A 823 -5.61 -9.69 28.37
N GLY A 824 -4.43 -10.26 28.12
CA GLY A 824 -4.17 -11.68 28.36
C GLY A 824 -4.13 -12.03 29.85
N LYS A 825 -4.47 -13.28 30.19
CA LYS A 825 -4.41 -13.78 31.57
C LYS A 825 -2.95 -13.91 32.02
N VAL A 826 -2.66 -13.53 33.26
CA VAL A 826 -1.33 -13.58 33.85
C VAL A 826 -1.31 -14.58 35.01
N THR A 827 -0.54 -15.65 34.86
CA THR A 827 -0.45 -16.75 35.84
C THR A 827 0.97 -16.94 36.33
N GLY A 828 1.15 -16.94 37.65
CA GLY A 828 2.43 -17.18 38.33
C GLY A 828 2.39 -18.39 39.25
N ASN A 829 3.58 -18.87 39.62
CA ASN A 829 3.78 -19.91 40.63
C ASN A 829 4.99 -19.55 41.50
N GLY A 830 4.82 -18.57 42.38
CA GLY A 830 5.85 -18.11 43.32
C GLY A 830 6.71 -16.96 42.78
N ALA A 831 6.10 -16.04 42.03
CA ALA A 831 6.82 -14.85 41.57
C ALA A 831 7.19 -13.91 42.73
N GLN A 832 8.21 -13.06 42.55
CA GLN A 832 8.43 -11.95 43.49
C GLN A 832 7.38 -10.86 43.29
N ALA A 833 7.02 -10.59 42.03
CA ALA A 833 5.94 -9.67 41.68
C ALA A 833 5.22 -10.08 40.40
N ILE A 834 3.89 -10.02 40.44
CA ILE A 834 3.02 -10.30 39.30
C ILE A 834 2.03 -9.14 39.09
N GLY A 835 1.91 -8.68 37.84
CA GLY A 835 1.03 -7.59 37.45
C GLY A 835 0.27 -7.88 36.15
N GLY A 836 -0.99 -7.46 36.07
CA GLY A 836 -1.77 -7.59 34.82
C GLY A 836 -1.21 -6.73 33.67
N LEU A 837 -0.51 -5.62 33.97
CA LEU A 837 0.27 -4.85 32.99
C LEU A 837 1.77 -5.02 33.21
N ILE A 838 2.27 -4.74 34.43
CA ILE A 838 3.70 -4.71 34.73
C ILE A 838 4.02 -5.53 35.98
N GLY A 839 5.00 -6.45 35.91
CA GLY A 839 5.46 -7.18 37.08
C GLY A 839 6.12 -6.25 38.10
N LYS A 840 7.26 -5.67 37.71
CA LYS A 840 7.99 -4.67 38.50
C LYS A 840 8.14 -3.35 37.73
N ASN A 841 7.87 -2.23 38.39
CA ASN A 841 8.05 -0.89 37.86
C ASN A 841 8.94 -0.04 38.80
N SER A 842 10.04 0.52 38.29
CA SER A 842 11.02 1.25 39.09
C SER A 842 11.48 2.54 38.41
N ALA A 843 11.47 3.66 39.14
CA ALA A 843 11.88 4.98 38.67
C ALA A 843 11.27 5.36 37.30
N SER A 844 10.00 5.04 37.10
CA SER A 844 9.34 5.06 35.79
C SER A 844 8.03 5.84 35.80
N ARG A 845 7.50 6.17 34.62
CA ARG A 845 6.21 6.85 34.45
C ARG A 845 5.23 6.02 33.64
N LEU A 846 3.99 5.91 34.13
CA LEU A 846 2.86 5.33 33.41
C LEU A 846 1.81 6.40 33.16
N SER A 847 1.31 6.49 31.94
CA SER A 847 0.19 7.37 31.60
C SER A 847 -0.80 6.71 30.66
N ASN A 848 -2.09 6.80 30.97
CA ASN A 848 -3.15 6.18 30.18
C ASN A 848 -2.88 4.68 29.95
N ALA A 849 -2.80 3.94 31.06
CA ALA A 849 -2.41 2.54 31.09
C ALA A 849 -3.54 1.65 31.64
N THR A 850 -3.85 0.55 30.95
CA THR A 850 -4.99 -0.32 31.30
C THR A 850 -4.62 -1.81 31.34
N ALA A 851 -5.17 -2.55 32.31
CA ALA A 851 -5.10 -4.00 32.36
C ALA A 851 -6.48 -4.63 32.57
N SER A 852 -6.85 -5.61 31.75
CA SER A 852 -8.15 -6.30 31.86
C SER A 852 -8.05 -7.81 32.07
N GLY A 853 -6.87 -8.40 31.93
CA GLY A 853 -6.66 -9.84 32.15
C GLY A 853 -6.65 -10.19 33.64
N ASP A 854 -7.13 -11.40 33.97
CA ASP A 854 -7.08 -11.93 35.33
C ASP A 854 -5.63 -12.21 35.77
N VAL A 855 -5.36 -11.98 37.05
CA VAL A 855 -4.04 -12.18 37.68
C VAL A 855 -4.14 -13.23 38.79
N LEU A 856 -3.35 -14.29 38.69
CA LEU A 856 -3.36 -15.41 39.62
C LEU A 856 -1.95 -15.84 40.03
N ASP A 857 -1.60 -15.66 41.31
CA ASP A 857 -0.43 -16.31 41.93
C ASP A 857 -0.64 -16.45 43.45
N THR A 858 -0.79 -17.69 43.93
CA THR A 858 -1.03 -18.00 45.35
C THR A 858 0.26 -18.20 46.17
N PHE A 859 1.43 -18.07 45.55
CA PHE A 859 2.72 -18.22 46.21
C PHE A 859 3.61 -16.96 46.11
N SER A 860 3.14 -15.91 45.41
CA SER A 860 3.86 -14.65 45.23
C SER A 860 3.83 -13.72 46.45
N LEU A 861 4.82 -12.84 46.56
CA LEU A 861 4.86 -11.78 47.59
C LEU A 861 4.06 -10.53 47.21
N GLN A 862 3.91 -10.25 45.91
CA GLN A 862 3.34 -8.99 45.40
C GLN A 862 2.42 -9.28 44.21
N VAL A 863 1.12 -9.02 44.35
CA VAL A 863 0.12 -9.33 43.33
C VAL A 863 -0.73 -8.10 43.03
N GLY A 864 -0.69 -7.61 41.80
CA GLY A 864 -1.44 -6.43 41.37
C GLY A 864 -2.22 -6.64 40.07
N GLY A 865 -3.42 -6.06 39.95
CA GLY A 865 -4.16 -6.11 38.69
C GLY A 865 -3.54 -5.28 37.56
N LEU A 866 -2.81 -4.22 37.88
CA LEU A 866 -1.99 -3.44 36.94
C LEU A 866 -0.49 -3.65 37.19
N VAL A 867 -0.01 -3.36 38.40
CA VAL A 867 1.42 -3.43 38.74
C VAL A 867 1.65 -4.31 39.98
N GLY A 868 2.54 -5.29 39.92
CA GLY A 868 2.89 -6.08 41.10
C GLY A 868 3.63 -5.23 42.15
N LEU A 869 4.81 -4.74 41.79
CA LEU A 869 5.67 -3.89 42.62
C LEU A 869 5.98 -2.55 41.93
N ASN A 870 5.74 -1.44 42.62
CA ASN A 870 5.97 -0.09 42.11
C ASN A 870 6.88 0.73 43.04
N GLU A 871 7.99 1.26 42.52
CA GLU A 871 9.02 1.97 43.29
C GLU A 871 9.37 3.32 42.67
N SER A 872 9.36 4.39 43.48
CA SER A 872 9.83 5.75 43.12
C SER A 872 9.29 6.25 41.78
N SER A 873 7.99 6.07 41.54
CA SER A 873 7.37 6.23 40.22
C SER A 873 6.16 7.15 40.26
N ASN A 874 5.81 7.72 39.10
CA ASN A 874 4.66 8.60 38.95
C ASN A 874 3.66 8.03 37.94
N HIS A 875 2.39 7.93 38.33
CA HIS A 875 1.34 7.36 37.49
C HIS A 875 0.16 8.31 37.35
N THR A 876 -0.35 8.41 36.13
CA THR A 876 -1.47 9.29 35.81
C THR A 876 -2.45 8.56 34.90
N VAL A 877 -3.73 8.49 35.27
CA VAL A 877 -4.76 7.77 34.50
C VAL A 877 -4.39 6.29 34.32
N VAL A 878 -4.59 5.50 35.38
CA VAL A 878 -4.25 4.07 35.39
C VAL A 878 -5.43 3.23 35.87
N LYS A 879 -5.74 2.14 35.14
CA LYS A 879 -6.97 1.37 35.37
C LYS A 879 -6.74 -0.14 35.31
N ALA A 880 -7.37 -0.89 36.22
CA ALA A 880 -7.42 -2.35 36.17
C ALA A 880 -8.85 -2.88 36.34
N SER A 881 -9.22 -3.90 35.56
CA SER A 881 -10.56 -4.52 35.63
C SER A 881 -10.57 -6.04 35.79
N GLY A 882 -9.43 -6.71 35.58
CA GLY A 882 -9.30 -8.16 35.79
C GLY A 882 -9.37 -8.54 37.27
N ASN A 883 -9.78 -9.78 37.56
CA ASN A 883 -9.81 -10.29 38.92
C ASN A 883 -8.40 -10.60 39.41
N VAL A 884 -8.14 -10.39 40.69
CA VAL A 884 -6.82 -10.58 41.30
C VAL A 884 -6.93 -11.61 42.43
N THR A 885 -6.12 -12.67 42.34
CA THR A 885 -6.03 -13.70 43.37
C THR A 885 -4.60 -13.85 43.88
N GLY A 886 -4.42 -13.63 45.18
CA GLY A 886 -3.14 -13.79 45.88
C GLY A 886 -3.21 -14.76 47.06
N GLY A 887 -2.04 -15.18 47.56
CA GLY A 887 -1.96 -16.18 48.63
C GLY A 887 -1.27 -15.70 49.91
N LYS A 888 -0.71 -16.67 50.65
CA LYS A 888 -0.26 -16.46 52.02
C LYS A 888 0.91 -15.50 52.11
N GLY A 889 0.80 -14.47 52.96
CA GLY A 889 1.84 -13.47 53.22
C GLY A 889 2.00 -12.42 52.11
N ALA A 890 1.24 -12.49 51.03
CA ALA A 890 1.30 -11.56 49.92
C ALA A 890 0.72 -10.18 50.29
N ASN A 891 1.16 -9.13 49.59
CA ASN A 891 0.40 -7.89 49.46
C ASN A 891 -0.37 -7.93 48.13
N VAL A 892 -1.69 -7.78 48.19
CA VAL A 892 -2.58 -8.00 47.04
C VAL A 892 -3.40 -6.75 46.77
N GLY A 893 -3.36 -6.23 45.54
CA GLY A 893 -4.12 -5.05 45.15
C GLY A 893 -4.85 -5.22 43.82
N GLY A 894 -6.08 -4.73 43.73
CA GLY A 894 -6.81 -4.72 42.45
C GLY A 894 -6.12 -3.87 41.36
N LEU A 895 -5.31 -2.88 41.75
CA LEU A 895 -4.43 -2.13 40.84
C LEU A 895 -2.95 -2.42 41.14
N ILE A 896 -2.48 -2.20 42.37
CA ILE A 896 -1.07 -2.34 42.74
C ILE A 896 -0.88 -3.23 43.97
N GLY A 897 0.01 -4.23 43.90
CA GLY A 897 0.37 -5.03 45.08
C GLY A 897 1.06 -4.18 46.15
N THR A 898 2.27 -3.70 45.85
CA THR A 898 2.99 -2.72 46.70
C THR A 898 3.43 -1.50 45.93
N SER A 899 3.27 -0.33 46.54
CA SER A 899 3.74 0.95 46.03
C SER A 899 4.59 1.65 47.09
N SER A 900 5.82 2.06 46.73
CA SER A 900 6.79 2.68 47.63
C SER A 900 7.37 3.98 47.05
N GLY A 901 7.22 5.09 47.76
CA GLY A 901 7.75 6.40 47.36
C GLY A 901 7.17 6.94 46.05
N SER A 902 5.96 6.51 45.68
CA SER A 902 5.33 6.79 44.39
C SER A 902 4.11 7.70 44.52
N SER A 903 3.83 8.49 43.48
CA SER A 903 2.62 9.32 43.39
C SER A 903 1.66 8.79 42.32
N LEU A 904 0.41 8.59 42.71
CA LEU A 904 -0.67 8.10 41.85
C LEU A 904 -1.80 9.12 41.77
N THR A 905 -2.18 9.48 40.55
CA THR A 905 -3.30 10.38 40.26
C THR A 905 -4.26 9.72 39.28
N GLU A 906 -5.56 9.80 39.54
CA GLU A 906 -6.61 9.25 38.66
C GLU A 906 -6.48 7.73 38.46
N ALA A 907 -6.45 7.01 39.58
CA ALA A 907 -6.26 5.57 39.63
C ALA A 907 -7.59 4.85 39.94
N SER A 908 -7.92 3.78 39.21
CA SER A 908 -9.14 3.00 39.49
C SER A 908 -9.02 1.49 39.30
N ALA A 909 -9.68 0.72 40.16
CA ALA A 909 -9.80 -0.74 40.01
C ALA A 909 -11.25 -1.24 40.20
N THR A 910 -11.67 -2.18 39.36
CA THR A 910 -13.05 -2.71 39.39
C THR A 910 -13.15 -4.22 39.57
N GLY A 911 -12.07 -4.96 39.34
CA GLY A 911 -12.05 -6.42 39.48
C GLY A 911 -12.11 -6.88 40.95
N LYS A 912 -12.61 -8.09 41.19
CA LYS A 912 -12.66 -8.70 42.52
C LYS A 912 -11.25 -9.03 43.00
N VAL A 913 -10.98 -8.81 44.29
CA VAL A 913 -9.69 -9.11 44.92
C VAL A 913 -9.88 -10.20 45.98
N THR A 914 -9.24 -11.36 45.77
CA THR A 914 -9.36 -12.53 46.64
C THR A 914 -8.00 -12.91 47.23
N GLY A 915 -7.95 -13.06 48.55
CA GLY A 915 -6.77 -13.50 49.28
C GLY A 915 -6.95 -14.86 49.95
N ASN A 916 -5.83 -15.49 50.32
CA ASN A 916 -5.81 -16.66 51.20
C ASN A 916 -4.64 -16.55 52.18
N GLY A 917 -4.85 -15.80 53.26
CA GLY A 917 -3.81 -15.59 54.28
C GLY A 917 -2.85 -14.46 53.97
N THR A 918 -3.33 -13.42 53.27
CA THR A 918 -2.52 -12.26 52.87
C THR A 918 -2.02 -11.46 54.07
N ARG A 919 -0.88 -10.78 53.90
CA ARG A 919 -0.44 -9.78 54.87
C ARG A 919 -1.34 -8.54 54.76
N SER A 920 -1.48 -8.02 53.54
CA SER A 920 -2.35 -6.89 53.27
C SER A 920 -3.08 -7.05 51.94
N ILE A 921 -4.36 -6.66 51.89
CA ILE A 921 -5.19 -6.76 50.69
C ILE A 921 -6.06 -5.50 50.52
N GLY A 922 -6.06 -4.95 49.31
CA GLY A 922 -6.77 -3.73 48.96
C GLY A 922 -7.51 -3.84 47.63
N GLY A 923 -8.68 -3.22 47.53
CA GLY A 923 -9.40 -3.12 46.24
C GLY A 923 -8.63 -2.34 45.18
N LEU A 924 -7.76 -1.40 45.59
CA LEU A 924 -6.82 -0.68 44.71
C LEU A 924 -5.37 -1.05 45.02
N ILE A 925 -4.92 -0.86 46.27
CA ILE A 925 -3.50 -1.04 46.66
C ILE A 925 -3.39 -1.99 47.83
N GLY A 926 -2.55 -3.03 47.73
CA GLY A 926 -2.26 -3.91 48.87
C GLY A 926 -1.50 -3.19 49.98
N SER A 927 -0.34 -2.60 49.65
CA SER A 927 0.52 -1.86 50.57
C SER A 927 1.05 -0.56 49.97
N GLN A 928 0.87 0.56 50.65
CA GLN A 928 1.37 1.88 50.27
C GLN A 928 2.36 2.39 51.32
N ILE A 929 3.60 2.62 50.91
CA ILE A 929 4.70 3.08 51.78
C ILE A 929 5.23 4.40 51.26
N GLN A 930 4.96 5.48 51.96
CA GLN A 930 5.28 6.84 51.51
C GLN A 930 4.62 7.19 50.15
N GLY A 931 4.67 8.46 49.76
CA GLY A 931 4.03 8.95 48.53
C GLY A 931 2.56 9.33 48.68
N SER A 932 1.87 9.58 47.57
CA SER A 932 0.52 10.16 47.56
C SER A 932 -0.44 9.43 46.64
N LEU A 933 -1.71 9.42 47.02
CA LEU A 933 -2.81 8.89 46.21
C LEU A 933 -3.88 9.97 46.11
N ILE A 934 -4.18 10.39 44.88
CA ILE A 934 -5.07 11.52 44.60
C ILE A 934 -6.11 11.09 43.57
N ASN A 935 -7.38 11.40 43.83
CA ASN A 935 -8.50 11.11 42.92
C ASN A 935 -8.57 9.63 42.53
N ALA A 936 -8.68 8.73 43.51
CA ALA A 936 -8.62 7.29 43.26
C ALA A 936 -9.83 6.54 43.79
N SER A 937 -10.18 5.43 43.13
CA SER A 937 -11.38 4.66 43.47
C SER A 937 -11.25 3.15 43.28
N ALA A 938 -11.96 2.37 44.10
CA ALA A 938 -12.14 0.94 43.89
C ALA A 938 -13.60 0.50 44.10
N SER A 939 -14.07 -0.41 43.26
CA SER A 939 -15.45 -0.93 43.31
C SER A 939 -15.55 -2.45 43.41
N GLY A 940 -14.46 -3.19 43.23
CA GLY A 940 -14.46 -4.65 43.36
C GLY A 940 -14.53 -5.11 44.82
N ASP A 941 -15.19 -6.24 45.05
CA ASP A 941 -15.24 -6.85 46.39
C ASP A 941 -13.86 -7.36 46.82
N VAL A 942 -13.57 -7.25 48.11
CA VAL A 942 -12.33 -7.69 48.75
C VAL A 942 -12.66 -8.80 49.76
N THR A 943 -12.01 -9.95 49.64
CA THR A 943 -12.27 -11.09 50.53
C THR A 943 -10.99 -11.85 50.89
N ASP A 944 -10.74 -12.03 52.19
CA ASP A 944 -9.72 -12.94 52.72
C ASP A 944 -10.08 -13.42 54.13
N ALA A 945 -10.44 -14.70 54.26
CA ALA A 945 -10.82 -15.31 55.53
C ALA A 945 -9.66 -15.52 56.50
N HIS A 946 -8.41 -15.39 56.04
CA HIS A 946 -7.21 -15.62 56.85
C HIS A 946 -6.24 -14.42 56.80
N GLY A 947 -6.64 -13.30 56.20
CA GLY A 947 -5.81 -12.11 56.00
C GLY A 947 -5.64 -11.27 57.25
N SER A 948 -4.56 -10.48 57.30
CA SER A 948 -4.27 -9.60 58.45
C SER A 948 -4.87 -8.20 58.29
N GLU A 949 -4.61 -7.53 57.17
CA GLU A 949 -5.00 -6.13 56.94
C GLU A 949 -5.83 -6.01 55.64
N LEU A 950 -7.11 -5.68 55.76
CA LEU A 950 -8.04 -5.63 54.62
C LEU A 950 -8.63 -4.23 54.46
N GLY A 951 -8.57 -3.69 53.24
CA GLY A 951 -9.17 -2.41 52.89
C GLY A 951 -9.97 -2.46 51.58
N GLY A 952 -11.11 -1.79 51.51
CA GLY A 952 -11.85 -1.68 50.24
C GLY A 952 -11.09 -0.89 49.16
N LEU A 953 -10.16 -0.01 49.56
CA LEU A 953 -9.21 0.66 48.66
C LEU A 953 -7.77 0.28 48.97
N ILE A 954 -7.30 0.44 50.22
CA ILE A 954 -5.90 0.20 50.61
C ILE A 954 -5.82 -0.77 51.80
N GLY A 955 -5.07 -1.87 51.69
CA GLY A 955 -4.86 -2.77 52.82
C GLY A 955 -4.05 -2.12 53.96
N TYR A 956 -2.82 -1.72 53.62
CA TYR A 956 -1.86 -1.08 54.52
C TYR A 956 -1.35 0.25 53.96
N SER A 957 -1.30 1.31 54.79
CA SER A 957 -0.79 2.63 54.41
C SER A 957 0.13 3.20 55.49
N GLN A 958 1.36 3.54 55.10
CA GLN A 958 2.35 4.19 55.97
C GLN A 958 2.80 5.54 55.40
N GLY A 959 2.58 6.61 56.15
CA GLY A 959 2.93 7.98 55.79
C GLY A 959 2.12 8.52 54.62
N GLY A 960 2.66 9.55 53.95
CA GLY A 960 2.05 10.14 52.77
C GLY A 960 0.78 10.97 53.00
N ASN A 961 0.34 11.64 51.95
CA ASN A 961 -0.90 12.43 51.92
C ASN A 961 -1.85 11.85 50.89
N HIS A 962 -3.07 11.54 51.31
CA HIS A 962 -4.09 10.91 50.47
C HIS A 962 -5.34 11.78 50.42
N THR A 963 -5.84 12.03 49.21
CA THR A 963 -6.90 13.01 48.99
C THR A 963 -7.89 12.53 47.93
N ASN A 964 -9.18 12.74 48.16
CA ASN A 964 -10.26 12.42 47.22
C ASN A 964 -10.32 10.92 46.88
N LEU A 965 -10.61 10.11 47.90
CA LEU A 965 -10.60 8.65 47.80
C LEU A 965 -12.00 8.04 47.96
N LYS A 966 -12.32 7.02 47.16
CA LYS A 966 -13.62 6.35 47.20
C LYS A 966 -13.52 4.82 47.13
N ALA A 967 -14.21 4.11 48.02
CA ALA A 967 -14.42 2.67 47.93
C ALA A 967 -15.92 2.33 47.95
N SER A 968 -16.35 1.40 47.10
CA SER A 968 -17.76 0.93 47.07
C SER A 968 -17.94 -0.59 47.11
N GLY A 969 -16.87 -1.38 46.91
CA GLY A 969 -16.94 -2.83 47.04
C GLY A 969 -17.08 -3.27 48.50
N ASN A 970 -17.66 -4.45 48.73
CA ASN A 970 -17.75 -5.02 50.08
C ASN A 970 -16.39 -5.56 50.52
N VAL A 971 -16.13 -5.54 51.82
CA VAL A 971 -14.88 -6.04 52.42
C VAL A 971 -15.22 -7.11 53.44
N THR A 972 -14.69 -8.33 53.26
CA THR A 972 -14.93 -9.47 54.17
C THR A 972 -13.61 -10.07 54.64
N GLY A 973 -13.33 -9.92 55.94
CA GLY A 973 -12.16 -10.46 56.63
C GLY A 973 -12.50 -11.57 57.63
N GLY A 974 -11.47 -12.31 58.05
CA GLY A 974 -11.58 -13.36 59.07
C GLY A 974 -11.47 -12.88 60.51
N ALA A 975 -11.26 -13.82 61.43
CA ALA A 975 -10.96 -13.53 62.83
C ALA A 975 -9.58 -12.85 62.98
N LYS A 976 -9.44 -11.97 63.98
CA LYS A 976 -8.23 -11.19 64.31
C LYS A 976 -7.76 -10.22 63.22
N ALA A 977 -8.53 -10.06 62.15
CA ALA A 977 -8.20 -9.16 61.06
C ALA A 977 -8.43 -7.69 61.43
N THR A 978 -7.67 -6.79 60.82
CA THR A 978 -7.94 -5.35 60.79
C THR A 978 -8.61 -5.01 59.47
N VAL A 979 -9.88 -4.60 59.51
CA VAL A 979 -10.72 -4.46 58.31
C VAL A 979 -11.31 -3.05 58.21
N GLY A 980 -11.11 -2.38 57.08
CA GLY A 980 -11.71 -1.09 56.80
C GLY A 980 -12.42 -1.02 55.45
N GLY A 981 -13.53 -0.31 55.37
CA GLY A 981 -14.23 -0.12 54.08
C GLY A 981 -13.42 0.69 53.06
N LEU A 982 -12.49 1.55 53.50
CA LEU A 982 -11.52 2.22 52.64
C LEU A 982 -10.09 1.74 52.91
N ILE A 983 -9.61 1.84 54.16
CA ILE A 983 -8.24 1.49 54.53
C ILE A 983 -8.25 0.50 55.71
N GLY A 984 -7.50 -0.60 55.64
CA GLY A 984 -7.34 -1.53 56.76
C GLY A 984 -6.56 -0.89 57.91
N LEU A 985 -5.25 -0.78 57.75
CA LEU A 985 -4.34 -0.15 58.71
C LEU A 985 -3.70 1.11 58.13
N ARG A 986 -3.73 2.21 58.88
CA ARG A 986 -3.00 3.45 58.57
C ARG A 986 -2.03 3.82 59.69
N MET A 987 -0.80 4.14 59.32
CA MET A 987 0.25 4.63 60.22
C MET A 987 0.78 5.96 59.69
N ASP A 988 0.65 7.03 60.48
CA ASP A 988 1.09 8.38 60.15
C ASP A 988 0.46 9.00 58.87
N GLY A 989 0.80 10.26 58.59
CA GLY A 989 0.32 11.00 57.40
C GLY A 989 -1.14 11.42 57.46
N SER A 990 -1.66 11.95 56.34
CA SER A 990 -3.01 12.53 56.25
C SER A 990 -3.92 11.84 55.24
N LEU A 991 -5.21 11.73 55.59
CA LEU A 991 -6.30 11.30 54.73
C LEU A 991 -7.38 12.39 54.73
N SER A 992 -7.68 12.93 53.55
CA SER A 992 -8.70 13.96 53.38
C SER A 992 -9.69 13.64 52.26
N ASN A 993 -10.95 14.05 52.44
CA ASN A 993 -12.02 13.89 51.44
C ASN A 993 -12.19 12.43 51.00
N ALA A 994 -12.59 11.58 51.95
CA ALA A 994 -12.59 10.13 51.78
C ALA A 994 -13.99 9.54 51.99
N SER A 995 -14.38 8.56 51.17
CA SER A 995 -15.69 7.91 51.27
C SER A 995 -15.65 6.40 51.12
N ALA A 996 -16.40 5.69 51.96
CA ALA A 996 -16.59 4.24 51.90
C ALA A 996 -18.09 3.89 51.92
N LEU A 997 -18.55 3.14 50.92
CA LEU A 997 -19.97 2.83 50.71
C LEU A 997 -20.30 1.33 50.86
N GLY A 998 -19.33 0.44 50.69
CA GLY A 998 -19.53 -1.01 50.77
C GLY A 998 -19.66 -1.50 52.21
N ASN A 999 -20.31 -2.66 52.39
CA ASN A 999 -20.45 -3.29 53.70
C ASN A 999 -19.12 -3.92 54.13
N VAL A 1000 -18.85 -3.88 55.44
CA VAL A 1000 -17.61 -4.37 56.03
C VAL A 1000 -17.94 -5.49 57.01
N ARG A 1001 -17.31 -6.66 56.85
CA ARG A 1001 -17.50 -7.82 57.72
C ARG A 1001 -16.18 -8.37 58.23
N ALA A 1002 -16.12 -8.75 59.50
CA ALA A 1002 -14.96 -9.41 60.10
C ALA A 1002 -15.37 -10.44 61.17
N GLY A 1003 -14.50 -11.42 61.44
CA GLY A 1003 -14.72 -12.45 62.46
C GLY A 1003 -14.38 -11.99 63.88
N ASP A 1004 -14.20 -12.95 64.79
CA ASP A 1004 -13.92 -12.70 66.20
C ASP A 1004 -12.58 -11.98 66.41
N SER A 1005 -12.48 -11.18 67.48
CA SER A 1005 -11.28 -10.41 67.88
C SER A 1005 -10.78 -9.43 66.81
N ALA A 1006 -11.63 -9.05 65.86
CA ALA A 1006 -11.26 -8.14 64.78
C ALA A 1006 -11.28 -6.67 65.22
N VAL A 1007 -10.52 -5.84 64.49
CA VAL A 1007 -10.60 -4.37 64.56
C VAL A 1007 -11.21 -3.89 63.25
N ILE A 1008 -12.44 -3.39 63.30
CA ILE A 1008 -13.24 -3.15 62.10
C ILE A 1008 -13.85 -1.75 62.07
N GLY A 1009 -13.73 -1.08 60.93
CA GLY A 1009 -14.31 0.24 60.70
C GLY A 1009 -14.97 0.39 59.32
N GLY A 1010 -16.05 1.17 59.24
CA GLY A 1010 -16.71 1.44 57.96
C GLY A 1010 -15.84 2.20 56.94
N LEU A 1011 -14.87 2.99 57.39
CA LEU A 1011 -13.86 3.65 56.54
C LEU A 1011 -12.44 3.19 56.87
N LEU A 1012 -12.04 3.21 58.14
CA LEU A 1012 -10.69 2.84 58.58
C LEU A 1012 -10.75 1.75 59.66
N GLY A 1013 -10.04 0.63 59.48
CA GLY A 1013 -9.93 -0.39 60.52
C GLY A 1013 -9.18 0.17 61.75
N GLN A 1014 -7.90 0.45 61.59
CA GLN A 1014 -7.06 1.06 62.63
C GLN A 1014 -6.26 2.25 62.09
N GLY A 1015 -6.26 3.36 62.82
CA GLY A 1015 -5.39 4.51 62.57
C GLY A 1015 -4.39 4.71 63.71
N ARG A 1016 -3.10 4.79 63.41
CA ARG A 1016 -2.03 5.11 64.37
C ARG A 1016 -1.41 6.45 64.01
N ASN A 1017 -1.47 7.42 64.93
CA ASN A 1017 -0.97 8.80 64.74
C ASN A 1017 -1.40 9.46 63.41
N SER A 1018 -2.57 9.09 62.91
CA SER A 1018 -3.06 9.52 61.59
C SER A 1018 -3.95 10.75 61.69
N ILE A 1019 -3.94 11.60 60.66
CA ILE A 1019 -4.81 12.78 60.54
C ILE A 1019 -5.91 12.47 59.52
N LEU A 1020 -7.15 12.38 59.97
CA LEU A 1020 -8.33 12.12 59.14
C LEU A 1020 -9.22 13.36 59.11
N ARG A 1021 -9.57 13.84 57.92
CA ARG A 1021 -10.44 15.00 57.72
C ARG A 1021 -11.46 14.75 56.62
N ASN A 1022 -12.70 15.23 56.79
CA ASN A 1022 -13.73 15.19 55.75
C ASN A 1022 -13.99 13.75 55.24
N ALA A 1023 -14.38 12.86 56.15
CA ALA A 1023 -14.53 11.43 55.87
C ALA A 1023 -15.98 10.96 56.05
N VAL A 1024 -16.46 10.08 55.17
CA VAL A 1024 -17.83 9.54 55.21
C VAL A 1024 -17.82 8.01 55.07
N ALA A 1025 -18.50 7.30 55.97
CA ALA A 1025 -18.82 5.88 55.83
C ALA A 1025 -20.33 5.67 55.83
N ALA A 1026 -20.82 4.82 54.93
CA ALA A 1026 -22.25 4.52 54.80
C ALA A 1026 -22.61 3.03 54.84
N GLY A 1027 -21.65 2.12 54.61
CA GLY A 1027 -21.91 0.68 54.66
C GLY A 1027 -22.07 0.15 56.08
N THR A 1028 -22.82 -0.94 56.23
CA THR A 1028 -23.00 -1.64 57.51
C THR A 1028 -21.70 -2.32 57.93
N VAL A 1029 -21.39 -2.26 59.22
CA VAL A 1029 -20.22 -2.88 59.85
C VAL A 1029 -20.69 -4.06 60.70
N THR A 1030 -20.26 -5.29 60.36
CA THR A 1030 -20.58 -6.51 61.11
C THR A 1030 -19.31 -7.18 61.64
N ALA A 1031 -19.24 -7.43 62.94
CA ALA A 1031 -18.08 -7.99 63.63
C ALA A 1031 -18.45 -9.22 64.49
N GLY A 1032 -17.51 -10.15 64.67
CA GLY A 1032 -17.63 -11.26 65.62
C GLY A 1032 -17.49 -10.83 67.09
N ALA A 1033 -17.30 -11.79 67.99
CA ALA A 1033 -17.10 -11.54 69.42
C ALA A 1033 -15.73 -10.89 69.71
N ASN A 1034 -15.57 -10.23 70.86
CA ASN A 1034 -14.33 -9.56 71.30
C ASN A 1034 -13.79 -8.49 70.33
N ALA A 1035 -14.66 -7.88 69.52
CA ALA A 1035 -14.25 -6.97 68.46
C ALA A 1035 -14.18 -5.50 68.91
N GLN A 1036 -13.41 -4.70 68.18
CA GLN A 1036 -13.47 -3.23 68.22
C GLN A 1036 -14.13 -2.75 66.93
N ALA A 1037 -15.42 -2.41 67.00
CA ALA A 1037 -16.25 -2.09 65.85
C ALA A 1037 -16.67 -0.61 65.84
N GLY A 1038 -16.35 0.10 64.76
CA GLY A 1038 -16.74 1.50 64.57
C GLY A 1038 -17.44 1.75 63.24
N GLY A 1039 -18.51 2.55 63.22
CA GLY A 1039 -19.20 2.88 61.97
C GLY A 1039 -18.32 3.66 60.98
N LEU A 1040 -17.29 4.38 61.47
CA LEU A 1040 -16.24 4.99 60.64
C LEU A 1040 -14.85 4.41 60.93
N VAL A 1041 -14.43 4.37 62.20
CA VAL A 1041 -13.08 3.93 62.59
C VAL A 1041 -13.15 2.85 63.67
N GLY A 1042 -12.53 1.68 63.46
CA GLY A 1042 -12.49 0.64 64.50
C GLY A 1042 -11.69 1.08 65.73
N ASN A 1043 -10.44 1.48 65.51
CA ASN A 1043 -9.54 1.97 66.56
C ASN A 1043 -8.73 3.20 66.11
N LEU A 1044 -8.91 4.32 66.81
CA LEU A 1044 -8.12 5.55 66.64
C LEU A 1044 -7.05 5.64 67.73
N ALA A 1045 -5.87 5.08 67.43
CA ALA A 1045 -4.71 5.05 68.32
C ALA A 1045 -3.83 6.29 68.15
N GLY A 1046 -4.22 7.39 68.81
CA GLY A 1046 -3.58 8.70 68.66
C GLY A 1046 -3.99 9.42 67.37
N GLY A 1047 -3.38 10.58 67.08
CA GLY A 1047 -3.75 11.40 65.93
C GLY A 1047 -5.08 12.15 66.09
N SER A 1048 -5.72 12.49 64.97
CA SER A 1048 -6.97 13.26 64.96
C SER A 1048 -7.96 12.81 63.87
N LEU A 1049 -9.25 12.90 64.20
CA LEU A 1049 -10.39 12.72 63.32
C LEU A 1049 -11.27 13.97 63.38
N ALA A 1050 -11.41 14.67 62.25
CA ALA A 1050 -12.21 15.89 62.17
C ALA A 1050 -13.18 15.88 60.99
N ASN A 1051 -14.34 16.52 61.14
CA ASN A 1051 -15.33 16.71 60.07
C ASN A 1051 -15.77 15.39 59.43
N ALA A 1052 -16.23 14.43 60.23
CA ALA A 1052 -16.49 13.08 59.74
C ALA A 1052 -17.91 12.58 60.05
N GLN A 1053 -18.44 11.69 59.20
CA GLN A 1053 -19.81 11.18 59.31
C GLN A 1053 -19.85 9.66 59.15
N ALA A 1054 -20.49 8.98 60.10
CA ALA A 1054 -20.86 7.57 60.00
C ALA A 1054 -22.37 7.41 59.88
N LYS A 1055 -22.83 6.75 58.81
CA LYS A 1055 -24.25 6.55 58.51
C LYS A 1055 -24.70 5.10 58.61
N GLY A 1056 -23.78 4.15 58.43
CA GLY A 1056 -24.07 2.72 58.44
C GLY A 1056 -24.27 2.17 59.85
N ASP A 1057 -25.04 1.09 59.95
CA ASP A 1057 -25.27 0.38 61.20
C ASP A 1057 -24.02 -0.38 61.65
N VAL A 1058 -23.89 -0.59 62.96
CA VAL A 1058 -22.79 -1.33 63.60
C VAL A 1058 -23.38 -2.50 64.39
N GLU A 1059 -22.97 -3.71 64.03
CA GLU A 1059 -23.38 -4.97 64.63
C GLU A 1059 -22.13 -5.74 65.10
N ALA A 1060 -21.98 -5.94 66.41
CA ALA A 1060 -20.86 -6.67 66.99
C ALA A 1060 -21.30 -7.91 67.78
N GLY A 1061 -20.42 -8.89 67.95
CA GLY A 1061 -20.65 -10.06 68.81
C GLY A 1061 -20.55 -9.74 70.30
N SER A 1062 -20.48 -10.77 71.15
CA SER A 1062 -20.29 -10.60 72.60
C SER A 1062 -18.95 -9.92 72.94
N ASP A 1063 -18.83 -9.39 74.16
CA ASP A 1063 -17.58 -8.86 74.74
C ASP A 1063 -16.90 -7.77 73.87
N SER A 1064 -17.68 -7.04 73.09
CA SER A 1064 -17.18 -6.13 72.06
C SER A 1064 -17.27 -4.67 72.47
N ARG A 1065 -16.49 -3.82 71.80
CA ARG A 1065 -16.60 -2.36 71.90
C ARG A 1065 -17.16 -1.82 70.59
N ALA A 1066 -18.44 -1.43 70.61
CA ALA A 1066 -19.16 -0.97 69.43
C ALA A 1066 -19.46 0.53 69.52
N GLY A 1067 -18.98 1.31 68.55
CA GLY A 1067 -19.23 2.75 68.46
C GLY A 1067 -19.85 3.15 67.14
N GLY A 1068 -20.87 4.01 67.15
CA GLY A 1068 -21.49 4.48 65.91
C GLY A 1068 -20.52 5.24 64.99
N LEU A 1069 -19.52 5.93 65.55
CA LEU A 1069 -18.40 6.53 64.80
C LEU A 1069 -17.08 5.77 65.03
N VAL A 1070 -16.66 5.61 66.30
CA VAL A 1070 -15.37 5.02 66.67
C VAL A 1070 -15.51 3.92 67.71
N GLY A 1071 -14.94 2.73 67.48
CA GLY A 1071 -14.96 1.64 68.47
C GLY A 1071 -14.11 1.96 69.71
N TRP A 1072 -12.82 2.28 69.50
CA TRP A 1072 -11.89 2.68 70.56
C TRP A 1072 -11.13 3.98 70.19
N ASN A 1073 -11.12 4.96 71.08
CA ASN A 1073 -10.46 6.25 70.86
C ASN A 1073 -9.38 6.55 71.91
N SER A 1074 -8.15 6.78 71.46
CA SER A 1074 -7.08 7.41 72.25
C SER A 1074 -6.53 8.69 71.60
N GLY A 1075 -7.16 9.17 70.53
CA GLY A 1075 -6.81 10.40 69.81
C GLY A 1075 -7.79 11.55 70.06
N GLN A 1076 -7.80 12.51 69.13
CA GLN A 1076 -8.71 13.66 69.16
C GLN A 1076 -9.83 13.48 68.13
N ILE A 1077 -11.09 13.54 68.59
CA ILE A 1077 -12.28 13.55 67.72
C ILE A 1077 -12.93 14.92 67.82
N SER A 1078 -13.15 15.57 66.68
CA SER A 1078 -13.83 16.88 66.62
C SER A 1078 -14.78 17.01 65.44
N ASN A 1079 -15.89 17.72 65.63
CA ASN A 1079 -16.86 18.00 64.55
C ASN A 1079 -17.28 16.76 63.77
N ALA A 1080 -17.63 15.67 64.47
CA ALA A 1080 -17.99 14.41 63.84
C ALA A 1080 -19.39 13.95 64.27
N SER A 1081 -20.06 13.16 63.42
CA SER A 1081 -21.39 12.66 63.71
C SER A 1081 -21.63 11.19 63.35
N ALA A 1082 -22.52 10.54 64.09
CA ALA A 1082 -22.98 9.17 63.82
C ALA A 1082 -24.51 9.06 63.90
N SER A 1083 -25.11 8.39 62.91
CA SER A 1083 -26.56 8.21 62.81
C SER A 1083 -27.03 6.75 62.71
N GLY A 1084 -26.12 5.80 62.48
CA GLY A 1084 -26.46 4.38 62.35
C GLY A 1084 -26.85 3.73 63.67
N LYS A 1085 -27.61 2.64 63.61
CA LYS A 1085 -27.96 1.81 64.76
C LYS A 1085 -26.73 1.07 65.28
N VAL A 1086 -26.57 0.97 66.59
CA VAL A 1086 -25.47 0.24 67.24
C VAL A 1086 -26.03 -0.91 68.08
N THR A 1087 -25.64 -2.14 67.76
CA THR A 1087 -26.03 -3.38 68.46
C THR A 1087 -24.78 -4.21 68.76
N ALA A 1088 -24.72 -4.85 69.93
CA ALA A 1088 -23.64 -5.76 70.30
C ALA A 1088 -24.16 -6.94 71.13
N GLY A 1089 -23.41 -8.04 71.22
CA GLY A 1089 -23.73 -9.19 72.06
C GLY A 1089 -23.48 -8.94 73.55
N GLN A 1090 -23.81 -9.92 74.41
CA GLN A 1090 -23.63 -9.82 75.87
C GLN A 1090 -22.20 -9.43 76.28
N GLY A 1091 -22.05 -8.64 77.35
CA GLY A 1091 -20.77 -8.25 77.93
C GLY A 1091 -20.10 -7.07 77.21
N SER A 1092 -20.85 -6.34 76.39
CA SER A 1092 -20.30 -5.35 75.47
C SER A 1092 -20.35 -3.92 76.01
N VAL A 1093 -19.58 -3.05 75.35
CA VAL A 1093 -19.60 -1.60 75.56
C VAL A 1093 -20.09 -0.92 74.28
N LEU A 1094 -21.24 -0.24 74.35
CA LEU A 1094 -21.90 0.40 73.22
C LEU A 1094 -21.89 1.93 73.38
N GLY A 1095 -21.51 2.64 72.32
CA GLY A 1095 -21.60 4.10 72.26
C GLY A 1095 -22.25 4.57 70.97
N GLY A 1096 -23.22 5.48 71.06
CA GLY A 1096 -23.82 6.09 69.87
C GLY A 1096 -22.80 6.85 69.01
N LEU A 1097 -21.75 7.42 69.61
CA LEU A 1097 -20.58 7.97 68.91
C LEU A 1097 -19.34 7.11 69.12
N VAL A 1098 -18.92 6.89 70.38
CA VAL A 1098 -17.67 6.21 70.72
C VAL A 1098 -17.89 5.06 71.69
N GLY A 1099 -17.42 3.86 71.38
CA GLY A 1099 -17.51 2.71 72.29
C GLY A 1099 -16.71 2.92 73.58
N GLY A 1100 -15.39 3.01 73.47
CA GLY A 1100 -14.48 3.33 74.58
C GLY A 1100 -13.59 4.54 74.29
N ASN A 1101 -13.50 5.49 75.23
CA ASN A 1101 -12.73 6.72 75.07
C ASN A 1101 -11.67 6.89 76.18
N ILE A 1102 -10.41 7.03 75.79
CA ILE A 1102 -9.31 7.51 76.65
C ILE A 1102 -8.66 8.79 76.09
N GLY A 1103 -9.15 9.28 74.94
CA GLY A 1103 -8.67 10.48 74.27
C GLY A 1103 -9.57 11.70 74.53
N SER A 1104 -9.72 12.57 73.52
CA SER A 1104 -10.60 13.74 73.58
C SER A 1104 -11.71 13.69 72.53
N VAL A 1105 -12.94 13.98 72.94
CA VAL A 1105 -14.12 14.07 72.05
C VAL A 1105 -14.79 15.43 72.21
N ARG A 1106 -14.86 16.23 71.15
CA ARG A 1106 -15.43 17.58 71.20
C ARG A 1106 -16.31 17.92 70.01
N PHE A 1107 -17.27 18.83 70.19
CA PHE A 1107 -18.09 19.36 69.08
C PHE A 1107 -18.74 18.28 68.20
N SER A 1108 -19.06 17.11 68.76
CA SER A 1108 -19.51 15.94 68.00
C SER A 1108 -20.89 15.48 68.46
N SER A 1109 -21.63 14.78 67.60
CA SER A 1109 -23.02 14.40 67.85
C SER A 1109 -23.39 12.98 67.47
N ALA A 1110 -24.33 12.38 68.18
CA ALA A 1110 -24.89 11.07 67.84
C ALA A 1110 -26.43 11.10 67.85
N SER A 1111 -27.04 10.38 66.90
CA SER A 1111 -28.50 10.31 66.76
C SER A 1111 -29.09 8.91 66.59
N GLY A 1112 -28.26 7.91 66.29
CA GLY A 1112 -28.69 6.53 66.02
C GLY A 1112 -29.17 5.77 67.26
N GLN A 1113 -29.91 4.68 67.05
CA GLN A 1113 -30.46 3.84 68.13
C GLN A 1113 -29.36 2.95 68.73
N ILE A 1114 -29.31 2.85 70.07
CA ILE A 1114 -28.42 1.95 70.80
C ILE A 1114 -29.25 0.80 71.37
N VAL A 1115 -28.89 -0.43 71.03
CA VAL A 1115 -29.63 -1.64 71.43
C VAL A 1115 -28.69 -2.58 72.20
N PRO A 1116 -28.60 -2.46 73.54
CA PRO A 1116 -27.95 -3.46 74.37
C PRO A 1116 -28.79 -4.74 74.40
N VAL A 1117 -28.15 -5.89 74.52
CA VAL A 1117 -28.83 -7.20 74.55
C VAL A 1117 -28.88 -7.82 75.95
N ASP A 1118 -28.04 -7.33 76.87
CA ASP A 1118 -28.00 -7.73 78.28
C ASP A 1118 -28.04 -6.49 79.20
N PRO A 1119 -28.77 -6.54 80.34
CA PRO A 1119 -28.79 -5.44 81.31
C PRO A 1119 -27.42 -5.02 81.89
N SER A 1120 -26.42 -5.90 81.83
CA SER A 1120 -25.05 -5.64 82.27
C SER A 1120 -24.17 -4.93 81.23
N ASP A 1121 -24.66 -4.79 79.98
CA ASP A 1121 -23.94 -4.08 78.92
C ASP A 1121 -23.81 -2.58 79.26
N ILE A 1122 -22.59 -2.05 79.12
CA ILE A 1122 -22.34 -0.62 79.32
C ILE A 1122 -22.75 0.11 78.04
N HIS A 1123 -23.76 0.95 78.09
CA HIS A 1123 -24.26 1.64 76.90
C HIS A 1123 -24.50 3.14 77.13
N GLY A 1124 -24.10 3.97 76.17
CA GLY A 1124 -24.32 5.41 76.22
C GLY A 1124 -24.64 6.03 74.85
N GLY A 1125 -25.45 7.08 74.85
CA GLY A 1125 -25.90 7.80 73.66
C GLY A 1125 -24.77 8.51 72.92
N LEU A 1126 -23.74 8.99 73.65
CA LEU A 1126 -22.52 9.54 73.08
C LEU A 1126 -21.35 8.58 73.26
N ILE A 1127 -20.99 8.26 74.49
CA ILE A 1127 -19.82 7.43 74.83
C ILE A 1127 -20.25 6.25 75.70
N GLY A 1128 -19.85 5.03 75.35
CA GLY A 1128 -20.10 3.85 76.17
C GLY A 1128 -19.31 3.91 77.49
N ALA A 1129 -17.98 3.79 77.40
CA ALA A 1129 -17.08 3.92 78.54
C ALA A 1129 -16.10 5.09 78.36
N ASN A 1130 -16.07 6.04 79.30
CA ASN A 1130 -15.23 7.23 79.24
C ASN A 1130 -14.17 7.26 80.35
N LEU A 1131 -12.90 7.30 79.97
CA LEU A 1131 -11.73 7.58 80.80
C LEU A 1131 -10.96 8.81 80.31
N GLY A 1132 -11.43 9.45 79.22
CA GLY A 1132 -10.82 10.61 78.59
C GLY A 1132 -11.64 11.89 78.74
N GLN A 1133 -11.28 12.92 77.99
CA GLN A 1133 -11.91 14.23 78.03
C GLN A 1133 -13.07 14.31 77.03
N GLN A 1134 -14.18 14.94 77.42
CA GLN A 1134 -15.28 15.27 76.51
C GLN A 1134 -15.80 16.69 76.78
N SER A 1135 -16.10 17.48 75.74
CA SER A 1135 -16.76 18.78 75.90
C SER A 1135 -17.50 19.24 74.63
N PHE A 1136 -18.59 19.99 74.80
CA PHE A 1136 -19.38 20.58 73.71
C PHE A 1136 -19.96 19.57 72.71
N ASN A 1137 -20.35 18.39 73.17
CA ASN A 1137 -20.98 17.35 72.34
C ASN A 1137 -22.51 17.33 72.52
N SER A 1138 -23.26 16.80 71.56
CA SER A 1138 -24.71 16.61 71.65
C SER A 1138 -25.16 15.17 71.41
N VAL A 1139 -26.31 14.81 71.97
CA VAL A 1139 -27.03 13.57 71.64
C VAL A 1139 -28.46 13.94 71.29
N GLU A 1140 -28.96 13.38 70.21
CA GLU A 1140 -30.26 13.73 69.62
C GLU A 1140 -31.01 12.46 69.20
N GLY A 1141 -32.29 12.57 68.84
CA GLY A 1141 -33.06 11.44 68.30
C GLY A 1141 -33.11 10.20 69.20
N GLU A 1142 -32.83 9.02 68.64
CA GLU A 1142 -32.86 7.75 69.37
C GLU A 1142 -31.70 7.63 70.38
N ALA A 1143 -30.57 8.28 70.12
CA ALA A 1143 -29.43 8.27 71.03
C ALA A 1143 -29.70 8.97 72.37
N ALA A 1144 -30.62 9.94 72.39
CA ALA A 1144 -31.02 10.66 73.60
C ALA A 1144 -31.89 9.83 74.57
N LYS A 1145 -32.35 8.64 74.16
CA LYS A 1145 -33.18 7.75 74.99
C LYS A 1145 -32.38 6.93 76.00
N VAL A 1146 -31.06 6.96 75.91
CA VAL A 1146 -30.12 6.31 76.85
C VAL A 1146 -29.21 7.37 77.49
N PRO A 1147 -28.53 7.07 78.62
CA PRO A 1147 -27.61 8.02 79.24
C PRO A 1147 -26.55 8.53 78.25
N MET A 1148 -26.23 9.82 78.26
CA MET A 1148 -25.23 10.39 77.34
C MET A 1148 -23.87 9.69 77.45
N ILE A 1149 -23.45 9.32 78.66
CA ILE A 1149 -22.27 8.49 78.93
C ILE A 1149 -22.72 7.27 79.72
N GLY A 1150 -22.41 6.07 79.23
CA GLY A 1150 -22.82 4.82 79.90
C GLY A 1150 -22.09 4.61 81.22
N ARG A 1151 -20.76 4.75 81.22
CA ARG A 1151 -19.93 4.71 82.42
C ARG A 1151 -18.75 5.67 82.32
N SER A 1152 -18.65 6.59 83.28
CA SER A 1152 -17.53 7.53 83.39
C SER A 1152 -16.59 7.14 84.53
N TYR A 1153 -15.29 7.20 84.27
CA TYR A 1153 -14.22 6.95 85.26
C TYR A 1153 -13.34 8.19 85.48
N THR A 1154 -13.72 9.31 84.89
CA THR A 1154 -13.12 10.61 85.16
C THR A 1154 -13.82 11.24 86.35
N PHE A 1155 -13.07 11.52 87.42
CA PHE A 1155 -13.54 12.29 88.56
C PHE A 1155 -13.52 13.79 88.25
#